data_AF-A0A365QMY1-F1
#
_entry.id   AF-A0A365QMY1-F1
#
_cell.length_a   1.000
_cell.length_b   1.000
_cell.length_c   1.000
_cell.angle_alpha   90.00
_cell.angle_beta   90.00
_cell.angle_gamma   90.00
#
_symmetry.space_group_name_H-M   'P 1'
#
loop_
_entity.id
_entity.type
_entity.pdbx_description
1 polymer ?
#
loop_
_entity_poly.entity_id
_entity_poly.type
_entity_poly.pdbx_seq_one_letter_code
_entity_poly.pdbx_strand_id
1 'polypeptide(L)'
;MGNRSWLYLQAGDGDDARTIEFAESNNHFPLLWRVLLADGGASDAITDQRVFGDAGTPNLASDARAAHARLSRLASFVVAYPLPGDDPALARQFDALVRHLGESIDAFGDAHGAPRLSANLDELSWLDGGDPDEFIREERDNCTRLWWRVANCMDFRDVRGVRDVLEIDTPADWRDWAWGFGFGGVSHYYFQRQEPPRGVAFAEMFDAGEVHGNWLGYGTFSFRARNGLWGVRREVDDAWHVIVPPEWTNLWTSGARDRRLLWAARDGKVGLLFADGDVDGDGDEMRIVREPAFDAVWDFSGDVACVRVGERFGLVGTDGTWVLEPSLDDFGEFTGGVASASLDGRWGFVDTHGAWVIPPRFDDAHEFVNGAVAAVSEGEQWGLIGRDGQWRAPPEWAALEWSSECGAFLARRNGHVGLVDAKGRVVVEPFYAEIATLTDDERTDMLSELGAIRHVVRRDDGRCAIVDGQGHVLTPFDFVNMGALPWLPDDEAVPGELFTRYAIGVLPGEPVKVAICDLETGATVVQGRYDDVAGLFWGADHGWLACVKDEGGDDVRATVFRADGTVLHPARYTRIGDDALFDDDPDAAAGHTTLMPWYVRRAEVAQNWSMGEPVAALRDDGVPVWLYADGHATTTRR
;
A
#
# COMPACT_ATOMS: atom_id res chain seq x y z
N MET A 1 9.62 -9.74 -13.11
CA MET A 1 9.89 -8.54 -12.30
C MET A 1 9.85 -9.02 -10.86
N GLY A 2 10.82 -8.64 -10.02
CA GLY A 2 11.02 -9.24 -8.69
C GLY A 2 10.26 -8.51 -7.59
N ASN A 3 9.88 -9.23 -6.54
CA ASN A 3 9.29 -8.72 -5.31
C ASN A 3 10.30 -7.83 -4.59
N ARG A 4 9.86 -6.85 -3.81
CA ARG A 4 10.71 -5.83 -3.21
C ARG A 4 10.67 -5.83 -1.69
N SER A 5 11.76 -5.40 -1.09
CA SER A 5 11.79 -4.96 0.30
C SER A 5 12.35 -3.55 0.35
N TRP A 6 11.81 -2.75 1.25
CA TRP A 6 12.25 -1.38 1.47
C TRP A 6 12.66 -1.18 2.91
N LEU A 7 13.66 -0.33 3.11
CA LEU A 7 14.11 0.13 4.41
C LEU A 7 13.94 1.65 4.45
N TYR A 8 13.20 2.13 5.43
CA TYR A 8 12.88 3.55 5.62
C TYR A 8 13.51 4.08 6.90
N LEU A 9 13.79 5.38 6.91
CA LEU A 9 13.94 6.17 8.14
C LEU A 9 12.61 6.89 8.41
N GLN A 10 12.00 6.61 9.55
CA GLN A 10 10.62 6.99 9.87
C GLN A 10 10.52 7.65 11.25
N ALA A 11 9.59 8.60 11.41
CA ALA A 11 9.07 9.05 12.70
C ALA A 11 7.55 9.19 12.67
N GLY A 12 6.90 8.65 13.70
CA GLY A 12 5.49 8.30 13.65
C GLY A 12 5.29 6.88 13.12
N ASP A 13 4.06 6.41 13.14
CA ASP A 13 3.66 5.10 12.62
C ASP A 13 2.74 5.31 11.40
N GLY A 14 2.74 4.37 10.45
CA GLY A 14 1.81 4.36 9.31
C GLY A 14 2.17 5.34 8.19
N ASP A 15 1.22 5.56 7.27
CA ASP A 15 1.36 6.45 6.12
C ASP A 15 1.37 7.94 6.50
N ASP A 16 0.81 8.29 7.66
CA ASP A 16 0.87 9.65 8.23
C ASP A 16 2.27 10.00 8.79
N ALA A 17 3.18 9.03 8.84
CA ALA A 17 4.52 9.23 9.35
C ALA A 17 5.42 9.95 8.35
N ARG A 18 6.33 10.79 8.86
CA ARG A 18 7.42 11.31 8.02
C ARG A 18 8.35 10.16 7.70
N THR A 19 8.41 9.75 6.44
CA THR A 19 9.25 8.65 5.95
C THR A 19 10.28 9.17 4.95
N ILE A 20 11.48 8.56 4.97
CA ILE A 20 12.50 8.73 3.95
C ILE A 20 12.95 7.33 3.56
N GLU A 21 12.84 6.98 2.28
CA GLU A 21 13.42 5.74 1.78
C GLU A 21 14.94 5.77 1.97
N PHE A 22 15.46 4.78 2.67
CA PHE A 22 16.88 4.64 2.98
C PHE A 22 17.55 3.56 2.11
N ALA A 23 16.83 2.49 1.76
CA ALA A 23 17.30 1.48 0.81
C ALA A 23 16.16 0.65 0.21
N GLU A 24 16.38 0.07 -0.98
CA GLU A 24 15.50 -0.93 -1.62
C GLU A 24 16.27 -2.20 -2.01
N SER A 25 15.60 -3.35 -2.05
CA SER A 25 16.16 -4.62 -2.50
C SER A 25 15.13 -5.46 -3.23
N ASN A 26 15.59 -6.37 -4.10
CA ASN A 26 14.73 -7.25 -4.90
C ASN A 26 14.88 -8.71 -4.47
N ASN A 27 13.76 -9.39 -4.27
CA ASN A 27 13.56 -10.81 -4.00
C ASN A 27 14.23 -11.35 -2.73
N HIS A 28 14.68 -10.49 -1.82
CA HIS A 28 15.26 -10.92 -0.55
C HIS A 28 15.25 -9.81 0.50
N PHE A 29 15.47 -10.21 1.76
CA PHE A 29 15.69 -9.33 2.90
C PHE A 29 17.18 -9.36 3.30
N PRO A 30 17.98 -8.32 3.00
CA PRO A 30 19.44 -8.35 3.17
C PRO A 30 19.95 -8.59 4.59
N LEU A 31 21.07 -9.30 4.72
CA LEU A 31 21.71 -9.61 6.02
C LEU A 31 22.08 -8.36 6.82
N LEU A 32 22.56 -7.32 6.14
CA LEU A 32 22.89 -6.05 6.77
C LEU A 32 21.66 -5.37 7.37
N TRP A 33 20.53 -5.40 6.68
CA TRP A 33 19.29 -4.79 7.17
C TRP A 33 18.75 -5.54 8.38
N ARG A 34 18.87 -6.88 8.38
CA ARG A 34 18.56 -7.71 9.54
C ARG A 34 19.40 -7.35 10.78
N VAL A 35 20.67 -6.99 10.59
CA VAL A 35 21.52 -6.45 11.67
C VAL A 35 21.02 -5.09 12.15
N LEU A 36 20.63 -4.20 11.24
CA LEU A 36 20.11 -2.88 11.58
C LEU A 36 18.80 -2.97 12.37
N LEU A 37 17.94 -3.94 12.07
CA LEU A 37 16.61 -4.08 12.65
C LEU A 37 16.55 -5.00 13.88
N ALA A 38 17.69 -5.55 14.33
CA ALA A 38 17.75 -6.35 15.55
C ALA A 38 17.21 -5.61 16.78
N ASP A 39 16.61 -6.37 17.71
CA ASP A 39 15.89 -5.86 18.88
C ASP A 39 14.72 -4.90 18.53
N GLY A 40 14.28 -4.92 17.27
CA GLY A 40 13.14 -4.17 16.78
C GLY A 40 11.80 -4.78 17.19
N GLY A 41 10.71 -4.18 16.72
CA GLY A 41 9.35 -4.65 16.91
C GLY A 41 8.48 -4.30 15.70
N ALA A 42 7.27 -4.86 15.69
CA ALA A 42 6.26 -4.45 14.72
C ALA A 42 5.93 -2.96 14.90
N SER A 43 5.67 -2.31 13.78
CA SER A 43 5.17 -0.94 13.65
C SER A 43 4.15 -0.90 12.54
N ASP A 44 3.30 0.13 12.52
CA ASP A 44 2.25 0.21 11.53
C ASP A 44 2.82 0.19 10.10
N ALA A 45 2.11 -0.50 9.22
CA ALA A 45 2.51 -0.68 7.83
C ALA A 45 2.56 0.66 7.09
N ILE A 46 3.45 0.76 6.11
CA ILE A 46 3.44 1.86 5.13
C ILE A 46 2.77 1.32 3.88
N THR A 47 1.51 1.68 3.65
CA THR A 47 0.66 1.15 2.58
C THR A 47 0.86 1.86 1.24
N ASP A 48 1.37 3.09 1.24
CA ASP A 48 1.63 3.92 0.05
C ASP A 48 2.64 3.33 -0.97
N GLN A 49 3.30 2.21 -0.64
CA GLN A 49 4.35 1.59 -1.47
C GLN A 49 4.10 0.11 -1.78
N ARG A 50 2.85 -0.36 -1.62
CA ARG A 50 2.43 -1.70 -2.07
C ARG A 50 2.46 -1.76 -3.59
N VAL A 51 3.33 -2.59 -4.17
CA VAL A 51 3.37 -2.79 -5.63
C VAL A 51 2.64 -4.07 -6.03
N PHE A 52 2.67 -5.12 -5.19
CA PHE A 52 1.95 -6.39 -5.40
C PHE A 52 1.50 -7.07 -4.10
N GLY A 53 0.21 -7.41 -4.01
CA GLY A 53 -0.41 -8.09 -2.86
C GLY A 53 -0.68 -7.15 -1.68
N ASP A 54 -1.71 -7.47 -0.88
CA ASP A 54 -1.99 -6.82 0.40
C ASP A 54 -1.81 -7.85 1.52
N ALA A 55 -0.56 -8.10 1.90
CA ALA A 55 -0.31 -8.95 3.06
C ALA A 55 -0.63 -8.20 4.36
N GLY A 56 -0.92 -6.89 4.35
CA GLY A 56 -1.21 -6.15 5.59
C GLY A 56 -0.05 -6.21 6.59
N THR A 57 1.16 -6.49 6.12
CA THR A 57 2.30 -6.85 6.95
C THR A 57 2.78 -5.64 7.75
N PRO A 58 2.79 -5.69 9.10
CA PRO A 58 3.37 -4.62 9.88
C PRO A 58 4.83 -4.41 9.47
N ASN A 59 5.29 -3.18 9.52
CA ASN A 59 6.71 -2.96 9.31
C ASN A 59 7.51 -3.53 10.48
N LEU A 60 8.72 -4.02 10.21
CA LEU A 60 9.69 -4.33 11.25
C LEU A 60 10.55 -3.09 11.51
N ALA A 61 10.40 -2.46 12.67
CA ALA A 61 11.12 -1.25 13.02
C ALA A 61 12.04 -1.38 14.22
N SER A 62 13.17 -0.68 14.20
CA SER A 62 14.12 -0.56 15.31
C SER A 62 14.55 0.89 15.49
N ASP A 63 14.92 1.28 16.71
CA ASP A 63 15.44 2.62 16.99
C ASP A 63 16.66 2.91 16.08
N ALA A 64 16.63 4.03 15.36
CA ALA A 64 17.63 4.32 14.34
C ALA A 64 19.01 4.57 14.95
N ARG A 65 19.08 5.10 16.17
CA ARG A 65 20.35 5.32 16.88
C ARG A 65 20.93 4.01 17.40
N ALA A 66 20.10 3.08 17.86
CA ALA A 66 20.51 1.73 18.20
C ALA A 66 21.00 0.97 16.96
N ALA A 67 20.32 1.12 15.82
CA ALA A 67 20.76 0.55 14.55
C ALA A 67 22.10 1.12 14.10
N HIS A 68 22.27 2.44 14.19
CA HIS A 68 23.54 3.11 13.92
C HIS A 68 24.66 2.64 14.85
N ALA A 69 24.38 2.39 16.13
CA ALA A 69 25.35 1.84 17.07
C ALA A 69 25.75 0.39 16.73
N ARG A 70 24.81 -0.46 16.32
CA ARG A 70 25.10 -1.83 15.85
C ARG A 70 25.98 -1.80 14.59
N LEU A 71 25.62 -0.97 13.61
CA LEU A 71 26.39 -0.78 12.38
C LEU A 71 27.79 -0.25 12.68
N SER A 72 27.91 0.76 13.53
CA SER A 72 29.19 1.36 13.91
C SER A 72 30.11 0.34 14.60
N ARG A 73 29.55 -0.52 15.47
CA ARG A 73 30.28 -1.60 16.12
C ARG A 73 30.78 -2.64 15.11
N LEU A 74 29.91 -3.08 14.20
CA LEU A 74 30.25 -4.04 13.14
C LEU A 74 31.33 -3.47 12.21
N ALA A 75 31.13 -2.26 11.70
CA ALA A 75 32.08 -1.57 10.83
C ALA A 75 33.45 -1.42 11.50
N SER A 76 33.48 -0.98 12.77
CA SER A 76 34.72 -0.85 13.54
C SER A 76 35.44 -2.19 13.70
N PHE A 77 34.70 -3.29 13.90
CA PHE A 77 35.28 -4.62 14.00
C PHE A 77 35.89 -5.08 12.67
N VAL A 78 35.16 -4.93 11.55
CA VAL A 78 35.65 -5.27 10.20
C VAL A 78 36.90 -4.47 9.86
N VAL A 79 36.94 -3.18 10.17
CA VAL A 79 38.11 -2.31 9.95
C VAL A 79 39.30 -2.69 10.83
N ALA A 80 39.06 -3.04 12.10
CA ALA A 80 40.12 -3.38 13.04
C ALA A 80 40.75 -4.75 12.80
N TYR A 81 40.04 -5.67 12.14
CA TYR A 81 40.45 -7.06 11.96
C TYR A 81 40.34 -7.55 10.50
N PRO A 82 41.09 -6.98 9.55
CA PRO A 82 41.07 -7.43 8.16
C PRO A 82 41.70 -8.84 8.00
N LEU A 83 41.15 -9.66 7.10
CA LEU A 83 41.73 -10.92 6.68
C LEU A 83 42.71 -10.73 5.49
N PRO A 84 43.69 -11.64 5.32
CA PRO A 84 44.56 -11.61 4.13
C PRO A 84 43.74 -11.73 2.84
N GLY A 85 43.86 -10.75 1.94
CA GLY A 85 43.12 -10.71 0.68
C GLY A 85 41.89 -9.80 0.68
N ASP A 86 41.59 -9.14 1.80
CA ASP A 86 40.50 -8.16 1.85
C ASP A 86 40.74 -6.97 0.92
N ASP A 87 39.73 -6.65 0.14
CA ASP A 87 39.69 -5.42 -0.64
C ASP A 87 39.52 -4.23 0.34
N PRO A 88 40.43 -3.23 0.33
CA PRO A 88 40.28 -2.02 1.13
C PRO A 88 38.95 -1.29 0.93
N ALA A 89 38.26 -1.51 -0.19
CA ALA A 89 36.95 -0.93 -0.46
C ALA A 89 35.85 -1.49 0.43
N LEU A 90 35.97 -2.72 0.94
CA LEU A 90 35.02 -3.29 1.92
C LEU A 90 34.95 -2.40 3.18
N ALA A 91 36.11 -2.07 3.74
CA ALA A 91 36.22 -1.16 4.88
C ALA A 91 35.64 0.22 4.57
N ARG A 92 35.87 0.75 3.36
CA ARG A 92 35.33 2.05 2.92
C ARG A 92 33.81 2.02 2.75
N GLN A 93 33.20 0.92 2.31
CA GLN A 93 31.76 0.81 2.19
C GLN A 93 31.06 0.75 3.55
N PHE A 94 31.65 0.06 4.52
CA PHE A 94 31.17 0.11 5.91
C PHE A 94 31.28 1.52 6.50
N ASP A 95 32.41 2.20 6.32
CA ASP A 95 32.60 3.59 6.76
C ASP A 95 31.59 4.55 6.10
N ALA A 96 31.42 4.41 4.78
CA ALA A 96 30.43 5.16 4.01
C ALA A 96 29.01 4.99 4.56
N LEU A 97 28.61 3.75 4.86
CA LEU A 97 27.27 3.47 5.34
C LEU A 97 27.04 3.98 6.77
N VAL A 98 28.03 3.81 7.65
CA VAL A 98 27.99 4.39 9.02
C VAL A 98 27.76 5.89 8.95
N ARG A 99 28.50 6.57 8.05
CA ARG A 99 28.41 8.01 7.90
C ARG A 99 27.07 8.44 7.29
N HIS A 100 26.65 7.80 6.21
CA HIS A 100 25.39 8.10 5.54
C HIS A 100 24.18 7.90 6.46
N LEU A 101 24.12 6.79 7.22
CA LEU A 101 23.05 6.54 8.18
C LEU A 101 23.07 7.58 9.31
N GLY A 102 24.25 7.93 9.84
CA GLY A 102 24.39 8.94 10.89
C GLY A 102 23.94 10.34 10.43
N GLU A 103 24.41 10.78 9.27
CA GLU A 103 24.02 12.05 8.65
C GLU A 103 22.52 12.09 8.33
N SER A 104 21.94 10.95 7.90
CA SER A 104 20.50 10.82 7.66
C SER A 104 19.69 10.96 8.96
N ILE A 105 20.12 10.33 10.04
CA ILE A 105 19.48 10.45 11.37
C ILE A 105 19.56 11.89 11.89
N ASP A 106 20.71 12.53 11.78
CA ASP A 106 20.92 13.90 12.24
C ASP A 106 20.07 14.90 11.43
N ALA A 107 20.04 14.75 10.11
CA ALA A 107 19.25 15.58 9.22
C ALA A 107 17.73 15.36 9.39
N PHE A 108 17.34 14.13 9.72
CA PHE A 108 15.95 13.78 9.99
C PHE A 108 15.45 14.47 11.27
N GLY A 109 16.27 14.47 12.33
CA GLY A 109 16.01 15.16 13.59
C GLY A 109 14.88 14.55 14.42
N ASP A 110 14.64 15.10 15.63
CA ASP A 110 13.62 14.58 16.56
C ASP A 110 12.27 15.35 16.52
N ALA A 111 12.12 16.30 15.58
CA ALA A 111 10.99 17.23 15.56
C ALA A 111 9.61 16.56 15.40
N HIS A 112 9.59 15.35 14.83
CA HIS A 112 8.37 14.58 14.54
C HIS A 112 8.30 13.24 15.28
N GLY A 113 9.18 13.03 16.27
CA GLY A 113 9.32 11.76 17.00
C GLY A 113 10.74 11.19 16.93
N ALA A 114 11.00 10.15 17.73
CA ALA A 114 12.30 9.48 17.71
C ALA A 114 12.48 8.71 16.38
N PRO A 115 13.60 8.91 15.66
CA PRO A 115 13.83 8.26 14.38
C PRO A 115 13.97 6.75 14.53
N ARG A 116 13.28 6.01 13.67
CA ARG A 116 13.33 4.54 13.59
C ARG A 116 13.71 4.11 12.17
N LEU A 117 14.51 3.06 12.05
CA LEU A 117 14.61 2.33 10.79
C LEU A 117 13.44 1.34 10.73
N SER A 118 12.71 1.33 9.62
CA SER A 118 11.45 0.61 9.44
C SER A 118 11.49 -0.14 8.12
N ALA A 119 11.44 -1.47 8.13
CA ALA A 119 11.39 -2.26 6.91
C ALA A 119 9.96 -2.62 6.53
N ASN A 120 9.59 -2.31 5.29
CA ASN A 120 8.41 -2.88 4.66
C ASN A 120 8.83 -4.19 3.98
N LEU A 121 8.25 -5.28 4.45
CA LEU A 121 8.50 -6.65 3.97
C LEU A 121 7.24 -7.30 3.39
N ASP A 122 6.21 -6.50 3.06
CA ASP A 122 4.88 -6.93 2.64
C ASP A 122 4.93 -7.89 1.43
N GLU A 123 5.74 -7.56 0.42
CA GLU A 123 5.90 -8.42 -0.77
C GLU A 123 6.73 -9.69 -0.51
N LEU A 124 7.52 -9.71 0.57
CA LEU A 124 8.27 -10.90 0.98
C LEU A 124 7.42 -11.82 1.85
N SER A 125 6.60 -11.27 2.76
CA SER A 125 5.61 -12.04 3.52
C SER A 125 4.61 -12.75 2.60
N TRP A 126 4.26 -12.11 1.48
CA TRP A 126 3.39 -12.73 0.48
C TRP A 126 3.98 -14.04 -0.10
N LEU A 127 5.31 -14.16 -0.21
CA LEU A 127 5.97 -15.38 -0.68
C LEU A 127 6.03 -16.48 0.38
N ASP A 128 6.02 -16.10 1.66
CA ASP A 128 6.03 -17.05 2.77
C ASP A 128 4.65 -17.72 2.93
N GLY A 129 3.59 -17.04 2.51
CA GLY A 129 2.21 -17.55 2.52
C GLY A 129 1.62 -17.77 3.91
N GLY A 130 2.34 -17.34 4.95
CA GLY A 130 1.96 -17.41 6.37
C GLY A 130 1.27 -16.14 6.88
N ASP A 131 0.95 -16.13 8.17
CA ASP A 131 0.39 -14.95 8.86
C ASP A 131 1.40 -13.78 8.79
N PRO A 132 1.03 -12.63 8.23
CA PRO A 132 1.89 -11.44 8.13
C PRO A 132 2.49 -10.99 9.47
N ASP A 133 1.70 -11.04 10.55
CA ASP A 133 2.15 -10.74 11.91
C ASP A 133 3.16 -11.80 12.41
N GLU A 134 2.92 -13.08 12.09
CA GLU A 134 3.85 -14.18 12.33
C GLU A 134 5.15 -14.02 11.58
N PHE A 135 5.08 -13.74 10.28
CA PHE A 135 6.23 -13.49 9.43
C PHE A 135 7.10 -12.37 10.02
N ILE A 136 6.50 -11.26 10.46
CA ILE A 136 7.23 -10.16 11.09
C ILE A 136 7.77 -10.52 12.46
N ARG A 137 7.04 -11.30 13.27
CA ARG A 137 7.56 -11.84 14.54
C ARG A 137 8.76 -12.76 14.31
N GLU A 138 8.69 -13.64 13.32
CA GLU A 138 9.75 -14.56 12.95
C GLU A 138 10.96 -13.83 12.39
N GLU A 139 10.75 -12.85 11.51
CA GLU A 139 11.82 -12.02 10.97
C GLU A 139 12.46 -11.12 12.02
N ARG A 140 11.68 -10.58 12.97
CA ARG A 140 12.23 -9.89 14.16
C ARG A 140 13.14 -10.80 14.97
N ASP A 141 12.68 -12.02 15.22
CA ASP A 141 13.45 -13.01 15.98
C ASP A 141 14.70 -13.47 15.19
N ASN A 142 14.60 -13.59 13.87
CA ASN A 142 15.72 -13.85 12.96
C ASN A 142 16.75 -12.71 13.01
N CYS A 143 16.32 -11.46 12.92
CA CYS A 143 17.17 -10.27 13.04
C CYS A 143 17.91 -10.25 14.38
N THR A 144 17.18 -10.49 15.47
CA THR A 144 17.73 -10.50 16.82
C THR A 144 18.72 -11.65 17.03
N ARG A 145 18.39 -12.87 16.56
CA ARG A 145 19.29 -14.03 16.59
C ARG A 145 20.54 -13.81 15.73
N LEU A 146 20.40 -13.24 14.55
CA LEU A 146 21.51 -12.92 13.66
C LEU A 146 22.46 -11.94 14.36
N TRP A 147 21.94 -10.82 14.86
CA TRP A 147 22.77 -9.86 15.58
C TRP A 147 23.42 -10.45 16.82
N TRP A 148 22.70 -11.27 17.60
CA TRP A 148 23.28 -11.96 18.75
C TRP A 148 24.48 -12.83 18.35
N ARG A 149 24.36 -13.62 17.26
CA ARG A 149 25.47 -14.43 16.74
C ARG A 149 26.66 -13.56 16.31
N VAL A 150 26.40 -12.49 15.56
CA VAL A 150 27.44 -11.55 15.09
C VAL A 150 28.13 -10.87 16.26
N ALA A 151 27.37 -10.31 17.20
CA ALA A 151 27.88 -9.66 18.41
C ALA A 151 28.71 -10.62 19.27
N ASN A 152 28.24 -11.86 19.44
CA ASN A 152 28.95 -12.88 20.20
C ASN A 152 30.29 -13.26 19.54
N CYS A 153 30.31 -13.45 18.21
CA CYS A 153 31.56 -13.65 17.47
C CYS A 153 32.50 -12.45 17.62
N MET A 154 32.00 -11.21 17.56
CA MET A 154 32.81 -10.00 17.78
C MET A 154 33.38 -9.93 19.20
N ASP A 155 32.59 -10.25 20.22
CA ASP A 155 33.02 -10.24 21.63
C ASP A 155 34.13 -11.25 21.93
N PHE A 156 34.07 -12.41 21.28
CA PHE A 156 35.13 -13.42 21.33
C PHE A 156 36.25 -13.20 20.29
N ARG A 157 36.19 -12.13 19.49
CA ARG A 157 37.11 -11.83 18.38
C ARG A 157 37.26 -12.96 17.37
N ASP A 158 36.18 -13.72 17.16
CA ASP A 158 36.09 -14.75 16.12
C ASP A 158 35.82 -14.09 14.75
N VAL A 159 36.89 -13.61 14.12
CA VAL A 159 36.84 -12.89 12.83
C VAL A 159 36.23 -13.76 11.73
N ARG A 160 36.53 -15.07 11.71
CA ARG A 160 35.96 -15.99 10.72
C ARG A 160 34.49 -16.23 10.98
N GLY A 161 34.10 -16.45 12.23
CA GLY A 161 32.69 -16.57 12.62
C GLY A 161 31.85 -15.35 12.23
N VAL A 162 32.36 -14.12 12.40
CA VAL A 162 31.66 -12.91 11.92
C VAL A 162 31.43 -12.94 10.41
N ARG A 163 32.41 -13.35 9.61
CA ARG A 163 32.28 -13.42 8.15
C ARG A 163 31.36 -14.55 7.71
N ASP A 164 31.47 -15.71 8.32
CA ASP A 164 30.63 -16.87 8.00
C ASP A 164 29.16 -16.57 8.32
N VAL A 165 28.88 -15.87 9.43
CA VAL A 165 27.51 -15.49 9.82
C VAL A 165 26.93 -14.39 8.92
N LEU A 166 27.76 -13.49 8.43
CA LEU A 166 27.35 -12.36 7.57
C LEU A 166 27.56 -12.62 6.08
N GLU A 167 27.97 -13.84 5.72
CA GLU A 167 28.29 -14.24 4.34
C GLU A 167 29.25 -13.25 3.65
N ILE A 168 30.25 -12.73 4.38
CA ILE A 168 31.27 -11.82 3.84
C ILE A 168 32.34 -12.65 3.12
N ASP A 169 31.98 -13.13 1.93
CA ASP A 169 32.87 -13.87 1.02
C ASP A 169 33.84 -12.94 0.28
N THR A 170 34.98 -13.47 -0.16
CA THR A 170 35.80 -12.82 -1.20
C THR A 170 35.16 -13.09 -2.56
N PRO A 171 34.51 -12.12 -3.21
CA PRO A 171 33.62 -12.44 -4.31
C PRO A 171 34.40 -12.67 -5.59
N ALA A 172 34.06 -13.75 -6.31
CA ALA A 172 34.33 -13.79 -7.75
C ALA A 172 33.51 -12.73 -8.51
N ASP A 173 32.43 -12.22 -7.89
CA ASP A 173 31.56 -11.14 -8.36
C ASP A 173 31.15 -10.21 -7.20
N TRP A 174 31.75 -9.01 -7.14
CA TRP A 174 31.49 -8.04 -6.08
C TRP A 174 30.07 -7.48 -6.10
N ARG A 175 29.50 -7.34 -7.30
CA ARG A 175 28.22 -6.68 -7.50
C ARG A 175 27.10 -7.51 -6.90
N ASP A 176 27.09 -8.80 -7.20
CA ASP A 176 26.08 -9.73 -6.69
C ASP A 176 26.12 -9.83 -5.17
N TRP A 177 27.33 -9.91 -4.59
CA TRP A 177 27.50 -9.92 -3.14
C TRP A 177 27.03 -8.62 -2.48
N ALA A 178 27.41 -7.45 -3.02
CA ALA A 178 27.03 -6.17 -2.43
C ALA A 178 25.52 -5.97 -2.41
N TRP A 179 24.81 -6.41 -3.45
CA TRP A 179 23.35 -6.44 -3.49
C TRP A 179 22.76 -7.41 -2.47
N GLY A 180 23.24 -8.66 -2.41
CA GLY A 180 22.75 -9.68 -1.46
C GLY A 180 23.02 -9.33 0.01
N PHE A 181 24.15 -8.71 0.29
CA PHE A 181 24.54 -8.30 1.65
C PHE A 181 23.70 -7.10 2.14
N GLY A 182 23.36 -6.17 1.25
CA GLY A 182 22.53 -4.99 1.55
C GLY A 182 23.25 -3.64 1.43
N PHE A 183 24.41 -3.58 0.77
CA PHE A 183 25.00 -2.32 0.30
C PHE A 183 24.33 -1.85 -0.99
N GLY A 184 24.06 -2.77 -1.91
CA GLY A 184 23.34 -2.50 -3.15
C GLY A 184 21.91 -2.09 -2.82
N GLY A 185 21.48 -0.97 -3.38
CA GLY A 185 20.12 -0.44 -3.18
C GLY A 185 19.97 0.56 -2.04
N VAL A 186 21.02 0.87 -1.26
CA VAL A 186 21.03 2.05 -0.38
C VAL A 186 20.79 3.30 -1.23
N SER A 187 19.85 4.16 -0.80
CA SER A 187 19.32 5.32 -1.54
C SER A 187 20.31 6.49 -1.55
N HIS A 188 21.52 6.22 -2.02
CA HIS A 188 22.62 7.16 -2.12
C HIS A 188 23.62 6.75 -3.22
N TYR A 189 24.06 7.73 -4.03
CA TYR A 189 24.89 7.50 -5.23
C TYR A 189 26.19 6.75 -4.96
N TYR A 190 26.79 6.90 -3.77
CA TYR A 190 27.97 6.13 -3.35
C TYR A 190 27.74 4.60 -3.40
N PHE A 191 26.51 4.11 -3.39
CA PHE A 191 26.20 2.68 -3.41
C PHE A 191 25.59 2.19 -4.74
N GLN A 192 25.29 3.09 -5.69
CA GLN A 192 24.66 2.74 -6.98
C GLN A 192 25.67 2.21 -8.03
N ARG A 193 25.25 1.19 -8.80
CA ARG A 193 25.92 0.57 -9.97
C ARG A 193 27.44 0.37 -9.82
N GLN A 194 27.88 -0.65 -9.07
CA GLN A 194 29.32 -0.89 -8.85
C GLN A 194 29.79 -2.26 -9.29
N GLU A 195 30.66 -2.25 -10.29
CA GLU A 195 31.66 -3.28 -10.54
C GLU A 195 32.87 -2.59 -11.21
N PRO A 196 34.06 -2.48 -10.56
CA PRO A 196 34.45 -2.93 -9.20
C PRO A 196 33.98 -1.98 -8.06
N PRO A 197 34.19 -2.33 -6.77
CA PRO A 197 33.88 -1.45 -5.64
C PRO A 197 34.61 -0.11 -5.71
N ARG A 198 34.03 0.95 -5.14
CA ARG A 198 34.67 2.27 -5.09
C ARG A 198 35.96 2.26 -4.28
N GLY A 199 37.05 2.68 -4.94
CA GLY A 199 38.36 2.85 -4.32
C GLY A 199 38.58 4.18 -3.60
N VAL A 200 37.58 5.07 -3.52
CA VAL A 200 37.64 6.39 -2.87
C VAL A 200 36.84 6.40 -1.56
N ALA A 201 37.21 7.21 -0.57
CA ALA A 201 36.41 7.31 0.66
C ALA A 201 35.10 8.10 0.44
N PHE A 202 34.08 7.87 1.26
CA PHE A 202 32.80 8.57 1.15
C PHE A 202 32.93 10.10 1.21
N ALA A 203 33.77 10.59 2.13
CA ALA A 203 34.08 12.02 2.26
C ALA A 203 34.93 12.59 1.12
N GLU A 204 35.56 11.72 0.31
CA GLU A 204 36.35 12.09 -0.87
C GLU A 204 35.54 11.98 -2.17
N MET A 205 34.42 11.23 -2.17
CA MET A 205 33.55 11.07 -3.34
C MET A 205 32.90 12.39 -3.73
N PHE A 206 32.45 13.12 -2.71
CA PHE A 206 32.01 14.49 -2.88
C PHE A 206 33.20 15.36 -2.56
N ASP A 207 33.50 16.33 -3.41
CA ASP A 207 34.46 17.37 -3.08
C ASP A 207 33.93 18.06 -1.82
N ALA A 208 34.35 17.60 -0.64
CA ALA A 208 33.78 17.82 0.69
C ALA A 208 32.68 18.89 0.77
N GLY A 209 31.41 18.49 0.58
CA GLY A 209 30.22 19.32 0.84
C GLY A 209 29.22 19.52 -0.31
N GLU A 210 29.27 18.74 -1.39
CA GLU A 210 28.20 18.69 -2.39
C GLU A 210 27.33 17.43 -2.24
N VAL A 211 26.00 17.54 -2.37
CA VAL A 211 25.04 16.42 -2.26
C VAL A 211 24.39 16.17 -3.63
N HIS A 212 24.30 14.91 -4.08
CA HIS A 212 23.49 14.55 -5.25
C HIS A 212 21.99 14.64 -4.93
N GLY A 213 21.22 15.32 -5.77
CA GLY A 213 19.76 15.42 -5.67
C GLY A 213 19.01 14.48 -6.62
N ASN A 214 17.69 14.65 -6.69
CA ASN A 214 16.75 13.84 -7.48
C ASN A 214 17.05 13.88 -9.00
N TRP A 215 16.72 12.79 -9.68
CA TRP A 215 16.67 12.70 -11.14
C TRP A 215 15.53 13.58 -11.67
N LEU A 216 15.83 14.42 -12.67
CA LEU A 216 14.88 15.40 -13.22
C LEU A 216 14.39 15.05 -14.64
N GLY A 217 14.91 13.96 -15.23
CA GLY A 217 14.64 13.60 -16.63
C GLY A 217 15.79 13.91 -17.57
N TYR A 218 15.79 13.28 -18.75
CA TYR A 218 16.74 13.55 -19.85
C TYR A 218 18.23 13.54 -19.45
N GLY A 219 18.61 12.66 -18.52
CA GLY A 219 20.00 12.54 -18.05
C GLY A 219 20.47 13.67 -17.12
N THR A 220 19.54 14.50 -16.63
CA THR A 220 19.83 15.59 -15.69
C THR A 220 19.48 15.22 -14.25
N PHE A 221 20.26 15.78 -13.32
CA PHE A 221 20.17 15.53 -11.89
C PHE A 221 20.30 16.85 -11.15
N SER A 222 19.45 17.07 -10.14
CA SER A 222 19.71 18.15 -9.20
C SER A 222 20.95 17.84 -8.34
N PHE A 223 21.59 18.87 -7.81
CA PHE A 223 22.64 18.72 -6.81
C PHE A 223 22.67 19.94 -5.90
N ARG A 224 23.04 19.75 -4.63
CA ARG A 224 23.20 20.81 -3.66
C ARG A 224 24.69 21.10 -3.49
N ALA A 225 25.13 22.30 -3.81
CA ALA A 225 26.54 22.68 -3.65
C ALA A 225 26.87 23.04 -2.19
N ARG A 226 28.16 23.25 -1.89
CA ARG A 226 28.68 23.61 -0.55
C ARG A 226 28.03 24.85 0.06
N ASN A 227 27.55 25.77 -0.77
CA ASN A 227 26.83 26.97 -0.34
C ASN A 227 25.40 26.69 0.15
N GLY A 228 24.95 25.42 0.10
CA GLY A 228 23.61 25.00 0.49
C GLY A 228 22.54 25.26 -0.56
N LEU A 229 22.91 25.74 -1.76
CA LEU A 229 22.03 26.04 -2.87
C LEU A 229 22.05 24.92 -3.91
N TRP A 230 20.95 24.80 -4.64
CA TRP A 230 20.65 23.77 -5.63
C TRP A 230 20.98 24.23 -7.04
N GLY A 231 21.57 23.33 -7.82
CA GLY A 231 21.78 23.44 -9.26
C GLY A 231 21.36 22.15 -9.96
N VAL A 232 21.56 22.10 -11.27
CA VAL A 232 21.31 20.92 -12.12
C VAL A 232 22.58 20.58 -12.86
N ARG A 233 22.90 19.30 -12.93
CA ARG A 233 24.04 18.76 -13.66
C ARG A 233 23.65 17.56 -14.50
N ARG A 234 24.49 17.22 -15.45
CA ARG A 234 24.38 16.06 -16.33
C ARG A 234 25.72 15.36 -16.43
N GLU A 235 25.67 14.06 -16.68
CA GLU A 235 26.86 13.26 -16.98
C GLU A 235 27.08 13.23 -18.50
N VAL A 236 28.27 13.64 -18.94
CA VAL A 236 28.75 13.58 -20.33
C VAL A 236 30.17 13.02 -20.30
N ASP A 237 30.43 11.96 -21.07
CA ASP A 237 31.75 11.31 -21.15
C ASP A 237 32.40 11.02 -19.78
N ASP A 238 31.62 10.44 -18.86
CA ASP A 238 32.02 10.12 -17.47
C ASP A 238 32.44 11.36 -16.63
N ALA A 239 32.05 12.56 -17.04
CA ALA A 239 32.25 13.82 -16.32
C ALA A 239 30.93 14.53 -16.02
N TRP A 240 30.87 15.21 -14.86
CA TRP A 240 29.71 16.01 -14.49
C TRP A 240 29.82 17.43 -15.04
N HIS A 241 28.82 17.83 -15.81
CA HIS A 241 28.67 19.18 -16.36
C HIS A 241 27.51 19.88 -15.67
N VAL A 242 27.76 21.06 -15.10
CA VAL A 242 26.73 21.89 -14.48
C VAL A 242 25.96 22.61 -15.57
N ILE A 243 24.67 22.30 -15.70
CA ILE A 243 23.73 22.93 -16.64
C ILE A 243 23.10 24.16 -15.99
N VAL A 244 22.64 24.00 -14.74
CA VAL A 244 22.05 25.08 -13.95
C VAL A 244 22.96 25.34 -12.74
N PRO A 245 23.49 26.57 -12.56
CA PRO A 245 24.37 26.87 -11.46
C PRO A 245 23.66 26.71 -10.10
N PRO A 246 24.41 26.36 -9.03
CA PRO A 246 23.85 26.16 -7.71
C PRO A 246 23.58 27.50 -7.00
N GLU A 247 22.53 28.19 -7.44
CA GLU A 247 22.07 29.49 -6.93
C GLU A 247 20.62 29.48 -6.43
N TRP A 248 19.97 28.31 -6.44
CA TRP A 248 18.55 28.15 -6.13
C TRP A 248 18.34 27.59 -4.72
N THR A 249 17.32 28.06 -4.00
CA THR A 249 16.98 27.49 -2.68
C THR A 249 16.25 26.15 -2.80
N ASN A 250 15.59 25.88 -3.93
CA ASN A 250 14.99 24.58 -4.26
C ASN A 250 14.77 24.42 -5.78
N LEU A 251 14.76 23.20 -6.29
CA LEU A 251 14.49 22.83 -7.70
C LEU A 251 13.69 21.52 -7.75
N TRP A 252 12.60 21.47 -8.51
CA TRP A 252 11.77 20.25 -8.66
C TRP A 252 11.04 20.20 -10.01
N THR A 253 10.50 19.03 -10.34
CA THR A 253 9.74 18.81 -11.59
C THR A 253 8.48 19.67 -11.61
N SER A 254 8.13 20.20 -12.78
CA SER A 254 6.94 21.05 -12.93
C SER A 254 5.63 20.31 -13.24
N GLY A 255 5.67 19.01 -13.51
CA GLY A 255 4.53 18.25 -14.03
C GLY A 255 4.25 18.51 -15.53
N ALA A 256 4.95 19.44 -16.18
CA ALA A 256 4.76 19.73 -17.59
C ALA A 256 5.15 18.53 -18.47
N ARG A 257 4.52 18.42 -19.65
CA ARG A 257 4.88 17.39 -20.66
C ARG A 257 6.35 17.48 -21.06
N ASP A 258 6.87 18.69 -21.20
CA ASP A 258 8.31 18.91 -21.38
C ASP A 258 9.02 18.89 -20.02
N ARG A 259 9.65 17.76 -19.70
CA ARG A 259 10.31 17.56 -18.39
C ARG A 259 11.55 18.43 -18.18
N ARG A 260 11.96 19.20 -19.19
CA ARG A 260 13.02 20.23 -19.07
C ARG A 260 12.54 21.48 -18.37
N LEU A 261 11.22 21.65 -18.21
CA LEU A 261 10.63 22.70 -17.40
C LEU A 261 10.62 22.31 -15.93
N LEU A 262 11.26 23.14 -15.11
CA LEU A 262 11.45 22.93 -13.68
C LEU A 262 10.93 24.13 -12.90
N TRP A 263 10.31 23.85 -11.76
CA TRP A 263 10.08 24.87 -10.76
C TRP A 263 11.38 25.17 -10.02
N ALA A 264 11.69 26.46 -9.87
CA ALA A 264 12.94 26.91 -9.27
C ALA A 264 12.65 28.00 -8.23
N ALA A 265 13.04 27.76 -6.99
CA ALA A 265 12.84 28.69 -5.89
C ALA A 265 14.12 29.49 -5.58
N ARG A 266 13.97 30.78 -5.32
CA ARG A 266 15.02 31.68 -4.82
C ARG A 266 14.37 32.76 -3.96
N ASP A 267 14.97 33.06 -2.81
CA ASP A 267 14.51 34.11 -1.88
C ASP A 267 13.03 33.99 -1.45
N GLY A 268 12.56 32.74 -1.26
CA GLY A 268 11.18 32.45 -0.86
C GLY A 268 10.13 32.65 -1.95
N LYS A 269 10.56 32.89 -3.20
CA LYS A 269 9.69 32.92 -4.38
C LYS A 269 10.03 31.80 -5.33
N VAL A 270 9.05 31.40 -6.14
CA VAL A 270 9.17 30.35 -7.15
C VAL A 270 9.06 30.97 -8.53
N GLY A 271 9.92 30.52 -9.45
CA GLY A 271 9.94 30.87 -10.86
C GLY A 271 9.97 29.61 -11.72
N LEU A 272 9.96 29.79 -13.03
CA LEU A 272 9.99 28.71 -14.02
C LEU A 272 11.31 28.73 -14.77
N LEU A 273 11.97 27.59 -14.83
CA LEU A 273 13.27 27.42 -15.45
C LEU A 273 13.18 26.36 -16.54
N PHE A 274 13.89 26.58 -17.63
CA PHE A 274 14.11 25.59 -18.67
C PHE A 274 15.57 25.15 -18.62
N ALA A 275 15.80 23.85 -18.44
CA ALA A 275 17.13 23.26 -18.45
C ALA A 275 17.25 22.37 -19.69
N ASP A 276 17.91 22.86 -20.73
CA ASP A 276 18.19 22.04 -21.91
C ASP A 276 19.41 21.16 -21.68
N GLY A 277 19.33 19.93 -22.16
CA GLY A 277 20.38 18.92 -22.05
C GLY A 277 20.53 18.15 -23.34
N ASP A 278 20.32 18.79 -24.49
CA ASP A 278 20.31 18.10 -25.77
C ASP A 278 21.70 17.51 -26.12
N VAL A 279 21.68 16.43 -26.90
CA VAL A 279 22.79 15.49 -27.09
C VAL A 279 23.68 15.85 -28.29
N ASP A 280 23.25 16.80 -29.12
CA ASP A 280 23.84 17.02 -30.46
C ASP A 280 24.51 18.40 -30.67
N GLY A 281 25.10 18.95 -29.60
CA GLY A 281 26.16 19.96 -29.72
C GLY A 281 25.73 21.34 -30.22
N ASP A 282 25.20 22.16 -29.30
CA ASP A 282 25.50 23.60 -29.20
C ASP A 282 24.92 24.11 -27.86
N GLY A 283 25.56 23.74 -26.75
CA GLY A 283 25.36 24.34 -25.42
C GLY A 283 24.37 23.62 -24.50
N ASP A 284 24.84 23.24 -23.30
CA ASP A 284 23.99 23.03 -22.13
C ASP A 284 23.44 24.40 -21.69
N GLU A 285 22.30 24.82 -22.25
CA GLU A 285 21.71 26.14 -21.95
C GLU A 285 20.59 26.05 -20.92
N MET A 286 20.84 26.65 -19.76
CA MET A 286 19.80 27.08 -18.82
C MET A 286 19.16 28.38 -19.33
N ARG A 287 17.83 28.45 -19.28
CA ARG A 287 17.08 29.70 -19.46
C ARG A 287 16.06 29.88 -18.36
N ILE A 288 16.10 31.04 -17.69
CA ILE A 288 14.98 31.47 -16.83
C ILE A 288 13.80 31.81 -17.75
N VAL A 289 12.74 31.01 -17.67
CA VAL A 289 11.49 31.24 -18.42
C VAL A 289 10.68 32.32 -17.71
N ARG A 290 10.63 32.23 -16.37
CA ARG A 290 9.99 33.22 -15.50
C ARG A 290 10.82 33.41 -14.25
N GLU A 291 11.23 34.65 -13.98
CA GLU A 291 11.92 35.00 -12.74
C GLU A 291 11.07 34.64 -11.51
N PRO A 292 11.70 34.23 -10.39
CA PRO A 292 10.99 33.94 -9.14
C PRO A 292 10.10 35.08 -8.70
N ALA A 293 8.79 34.83 -8.73
CA ALA A 293 7.76 35.81 -8.42
C ALA A 293 6.53 35.20 -7.74
N PHE A 294 6.39 33.88 -7.76
CA PHE A 294 5.24 33.17 -7.23
C PHE A 294 5.46 32.78 -5.76
N ASP A 295 4.40 32.83 -4.96
CA ASP A 295 4.39 32.41 -3.55
C ASP A 295 4.13 30.90 -3.42
N ALA A 296 3.36 30.32 -4.34
CA ALA A 296 3.13 28.88 -4.46
C ALA A 296 2.85 28.52 -5.93
N VAL A 297 3.09 27.27 -6.28
CA VAL A 297 2.88 26.72 -7.63
C VAL A 297 2.31 25.31 -7.51
N TRP A 298 1.53 24.91 -8.50
CA TRP A 298 1.02 23.56 -8.68
C TRP A 298 1.59 22.96 -9.97
N ASP A 299 1.42 21.66 -10.14
CA ASP A 299 1.85 20.96 -11.35
C ASP A 299 1.07 21.44 -12.59
N PHE A 300 1.76 21.41 -13.73
CA PHE A 300 1.13 21.69 -15.02
C PHE A 300 0.09 20.63 -15.36
N SER A 301 -1.12 21.09 -15.70
CA SER A 301 -2.16 20.27 -16.34
C SER A 301 -2.15 20.57 -17.84
N GLY A 302 -1.49 19.71 -18.61
CA GLY A 302 -1.19 19.99 -20.01
C GLY A 302 -0.16 21.11 -20.13
N ASP A 303 -0.57 22.28 -20.62
CA ASP A 303 0.31 23.42 -20.90
C ASP A 303 0.09 24.63 -19.96
N VAL A 304 -0.73 24.45 -18.91
CA VAL A 304 -1.04 25.50 -17.93
C VAL A 304 -0.83 25.01 -16.49
N ALA A 305 -0.37 25.89 -15.61
CA ALA A 305 -0.25 25.63 -14.17
C ALA A 305 -0.93 26.73 -13.35
N CYS A 306 -1.52 26.34 -12.22
CA CYS A 306 -1.97 27.28 -11.21
C CYS A 306 -0.76 27.82 -10.43
N VAL A 307 -0.77 29.11 -10.15
CA VAL A 307 0.23 29.78 -9.29
C VAL A 307 -0.44 30.79 -8.38
N ARG A 308 0.14 31.01 -7.20
CA ARG A 308 -0.33 32.01 -6.23
C ARG A 308 0.67 33.16 -6.14
N VAL A 309 0.16 34.39 -6.14
CA VAL A 309 0.92 35.62 -5.91
C VAL A 309 0.19 36.44 -4.85
N GLY A 310 0.83 36.64 -3.70
CA GLY A 310 0.18 37.13 -2.49
C GLY A 310 -0.98 36.19 -2.10
N GLU A 311 -2.17 36.75 -1.97
CA GLU A 311 -3.40 36.02 -1.63
C GLU A 311 -4.25 35.68 -2.86
N ARG A 312 -3.69 35.83 -4.08
CA ARG A 312 -4.45 35.67 -5.32
C ARG A 312 -3.88 34.58 -6.20
N PHE A 313 -4.78 33.84 -6.86
CA PHE A 313 -4.43 32.75 -7.76
C PHE A 313 -4.58 33.21 -9.22
N GLY A 314 -3.69 32.69 -10.06
CA GLY A 314 -3.66 32.92 -11.50
C GLY A 314 -3.11 31.70 -12.24
N LEU A 315 -3.09 31.77 -13.56
CA LEU A 315 -2.65 30.69 -14.43
C LEU A 315 -1.46 31.13 -15.28
N VAL A 316 -0.43 30.31 -15.32
CA VAL A 316 0.78 30.54 -16.12
C VAL A 316 0.95 29.45 -17.18
N GLY A 317 1.36 29.84 -18.38
CA GLY A 317 1.71 28.92 -19.45
C GLY A 317 3.13 28.36 -19.31
N THR A 318 3.45 27.33 -20.08
CA THR A 318 4.80 26.74 -20.15
C THR A 318 5.88 27.72 -20.66
N ASP A 319 5.46 28.80 -21.31
CA ASP A 319 6.32 29.90 -21.75
C ASP A 319 6.52 30.99 -20.67
N GLY A 320 5.94 30.82 -19.48
CA GLY A 320 6.03 31.76 -18.36
C GLY A 320 5.13 33.00 -18.50
N THR A 321 4.28 33.04 -19.52
CA THR A 321 3.31 34.11 -19.72
C THR A 321 2.02 33.84 -18.94
N TRP A 322 1.31 34.91 -18.58
CA TRP A 322 0.03 34.80 -17.91
C TRP A 322 -1.04 34.31 -18.88
N VAL A 323 -1.63 33.16 -18.58
CA VAL A 323 -2.90 32.72 -19.18
C VAL A 323 -4.05 33.47 -18.48
N LEU A 324 -3.97 33.58 -17.16
CA LEU A 324 -4.86 34.38 -16.33
C LEU A 324 -4.02 35.10 -15.27
N GLU A 325 -4.07 36.43 -15.24
CA GLU A 325 -3.38 37.19 -14.20
C GLU A 325 -3.94 36.89 -12.80
N PRO A 326 -3.11 36.94 -11.73
CA PRO A 326 -3.56 36.66 -10.38
C PRO A 326 -4.72 37.56 -9.96
N SER A 327 -5.90 36.97 -9.83
CA SER A 327 -7.15 37.69 -9.57
C SER A 327 -8.16 36.87 -8.77
N LEU A 328 -8.06 35.55 -8.85
CA LEU A 328 -8.94 34.61 -8.18
C LEU A 328 -8.64 34.55 -6.67
N ASP A 329 -9.67 34.31 -5.86
CA ASP A 329 -9.55 34.14 -4.42
C ASP A 329 -9.02 32.74 -4.06
N ASP A 330 -9.42 31.72 -4.83
CA ASP A 330 -9.05 30.31 -4.61
C ASP A 330 -9.16 29.50 -5.90
N PHE A 331 -8.55 28.31 -5.94
CA PHE A 331 -8.42 27.47 -7.13
C PHE A 331 -8.28 25.98 -6.79
N GLY A 332 -9.12 25.13 -7.37
CA GLY A 332 -9.05 23.66 -7.26
C GLY A 332 -8.25 23.01 -8.39
N GLU A 333 -8.18 21.68 -8.39
CA GLU A 333 -7.37 20.96 -9.39
C GLU A 333 -8.06 20.86 -10.76
N PHE A 334 -7.24 20.80 -11.82
CA PHE A 334 -7.74 20.56 -13.18
C PHE A 334 -8.17 19.10 -13.37
N THR A 335 -9.45 18.89 -13.63
CA THR A 335 -10.04 17.58 -13.93
C THR A 335 -10.67 17.60 -15.33
N GLY A 336 -10.06 16.86 -16.26
CA GLY A 336 -10.47 16.83 -17.67
C GLY A 336 -10.45 18.21 -18.34
N GLY A 337 -9.48 19.08 -17.99
CA GLY A 337 -9.27 20.40 -18.58
C GLY A 337 -10.11 21.54 -18.00
N VAL A 338 -10.79 21.32 -16.87
CA VAL A 338 -11.58 22.33 -16.15
C VAL A 338 -11.25 22.27 -14.67
N ALA A 339 -11.16 23.40 -13.99
CA ALA A 339 -10.93 23.50 -12.54
C ALA A 339 -12.01 24.35 -11.88
N SER A 340 -12.31 24.07 -10.61
CA SER A 340 -13.10 24.98 -9.77
C SER A 340 -12.26 26.21 -9.43
N ALA A 341 -12.88 27.38 -9.39
CA ALA A 341 -12.19 28.63 -9.07
C ALA A 341 -13.13 29.61 -8.39
N SER A 342 -12.61 30.35 -7.42
CA SER A 342 -13.37 31.37 -6.69
C SER A 342 -13.00 32.78 -7.12
N LEU A 343 -14.01 33.63 -7.31
CA LEU A 343 -13.86 35.07 -7.54
C LEU A 343 -14.96 35.84 -6.79
N ASP A 344 -14.54 36.86 -6.04
CA ASP A 344 -15.38 37.63 -5.14
C ASP A 344 -16.17 36.75 -4.14
N GLY A 345 -15.52 35.67 -3.67
CA GLY A 345 -16.09 34.71 -2.72
C GLY A 345 -17.20 33.82 -3.30
N ARG A 346 -17.34 33.76 -4.63
CA ARG A 346 -18.24 32.82 -5.30
C ARG A 346 -17.44 31.85 -6.15
N TRP A 347 -17.88 30.60 -6.17
CA TRP A 347 -17.26 29.55 -6.96
C TRP A 347 -17.88 29.41 -8.34
N GLY A 348 -17.04 29.11 -9.32
CA GLY A 348 -17.37 28.76 -10.69
C GLY A 348 -16.33 27.77 -11.24
N PHE A 349 -16.30 27.61 -12.56
CA PHE A 349 -15.38 26.69 -13.22
C PHE A 349 -14.70 27.35 -14.42
N VAL A 350 -13.39 27.18 -14.52
CA VAL A 350 -12.51 27.81 -15.51
C VAL A 350 -11.76 26.75 -16.32
N ASP A 351 -11.60 26.99 -17.61
CA ASP A 351 -10.85 26.09 -18.50
C ASP A 351 -9.33 26.38 -18.47
N THR A 352 -8.56 25.58 -19.22
CA THR A 352 -7.11 25.76 -19.34
C THR A 352 -6.68 27.06 -20.04
N HIS A 353 -7.61 27.82 -20.64
CA HIS A 353 -7.35 29.13 -21.25
C HIS A 353 -7.69 30.28 -20.30
N GLY A 354 -8.08 29.99 -19.05
CA GLY A 354 -8.51 31.01 -18.09
C GLY A 354 -9.92 31.56 -18.38
N ALA A 355 -10.68 30.92 -19.27
CA ALA A 355 -12.04 31.31 -19.58
C ALA A 355 -13.04 30.59 -18.66
N TRP A 356 -14.00 31.33 -18.11
CA TRP A 356 -15.09 30.75 -17.33
C TRP A 356 -15.96 29.83 -18.21
N VAL A 357 -15.91 28.53 -17.91
CA VAL A 357 -16.86 27.54 -18.44
C VAL A 357 -18.21 27.72 -17.75
N ILE A 358 -18.18 27.93 -16.44
CA ILE A 358 -19.34 28.28 -15.62
C ILE A 358 -18.95 29.48 -14.76
N PRO A 359 -19.56 30.66 -14.96
CA PRO A 359 -19.22 31.85 -14.19
C PRO A 359 -19.41 31.66 -12.67
N PRO A 360 -18.63 32.39 -11.84
CA PRO A 360 -18.77 32.39 -10.39
C PRO A 360 -20.20 32.72 -9.96
N ARG A 361 -20.85 31.75 -9.32
CA ARG A 361 -22.22 31.92 -8.80
C ARG A 361 -22.56 31.00 -7.63
N PHE A 362 -21.73 30.02 -7.31
CA PHE A 362 -21.99 29.06 -6.23
C PHE A 362 -21.37 29.53 -4.92
N ASP A 363 -21.92 29.09 -3.80
CA ASP A 363 -21.35 29.33 -2.47
C ASP A 363 -20.07 28.50 -2.26
N ASP A 364 -20.02 27.30 -2.84
CA ASP A 364 -18.88 26.38 -2.83
C ASP A 364 -18.90 25.44 -4.05
N ALA A 365 -17.77 24.84 -4.42
CA ALA A 365 -17.66 23.90 -5.53
C ALA A 365 -16.54 22.87 -5.37
N HIS A 366 -16.86 21.59 -5.54
CA HIS A 366 -15.91 20.49 -5.70
C HIS A 366 -15.45 20.34 -7.16
N GLU A 367 -14.39 19.56 -7.37
CA GLU A 367 -13.85 19.25 -8.70
C GLU A 367 -14.84 18.44 -9.56
N PHE A 368 -14.62 18.42 -10.87
CA PHE A 368 -15.36 17.54 -11.76
C PHE A 368 -14.92 16.08 -11.60
N VAL A 369 -15.83 15.24 -11.13
CA VAL A 369 -15.67 13.80 -11.12
C VAL A 369 -15.72 13.26 -12.54
N ASN A 370 -14.72 12.45 -12.91
CA ASN A 370 -14.56 11.85 -14.25
C ASN A 370 -14.67 12.89 -15.39
N GLY A 371 -14.39 14.16 -15.10
CA GLY A 371 -14.54 15.26 -16.04
C GLY A 371 -15.96 15.49 -16.56
N ALA A 372 -17.01 15.13 -15.81
CA ALA A 372 -18.40 15.20 -16.33
C ALA A 372 -19.39 15.93 -15.41
N VAL A 373 -19.33 15.70 -14.10
CA VAL A 373 -20.24 16.25 -13.09
C VAL A 373 -19.47 16.75 -11.87
N ALA A 374 -19.93 17.85 -11.27
CA ALA A 374 -19.35 18.41 -10.06
C ALA A 374 -20.45 18.67 -9.02
N ALA A 375 -20.10 18.57 -7.73
CA ALA A 375 -20.96 19.01 -6.64
C ALA A 375 -20.70 20.49 -6.37
N VAL A 376 -21.78 21.28 -6.28
CA VAL A 376 -21.73 22.71 -6.00
C VAL A 376 -22.80 23.07 -4.99
N SER A 377 -22.56 24.11 -4.18
CA SER A 377 -23.54 24.56 -3.19
C SER A 377 -24.22 25.88 -3.57
N GLU A 378 -25.52 25.96 -3.30
CA GLU A 378 -26.30 27.20 -3.30
C GLU A 378 -27.17 27.23 -2.03
N GLY A 379 -26.99 28.23 -1.18
CA GLY A 379 -27.82 28.43 0.02
C GLY A 379 -27.72 27.29 1.05
N GLU A 380 -26.50 26.88 1.40
CA GLU A 380 -26.18 25.78 2.33
C GLU A 380 -26.60 24.37 1.84
N GLN A 381 -27.12 24.27 0.62
CA GLN A 381 -27.49 22.99 0.01
C GLN A 381 -26.58 22.69 -1.18
N TRP A 382 -26.19 21.43 -1.29
CA TRP A 382 -25.40 20.91 -2.40
C TRP A 382 -26.32 20.36 -3.49
N GLY A 383 -25.91 20.51 -4.74
CA GLY A 383 -26.50 19.90 -5.94
C GLY A 383 -25.41 19.48 -6.94
N LEU A 384 -25.81 18.78 -8.00
CA LEU A 384 -24.90 18.30 -9.05
C LEU A 384 -25.06 19.09 -10.34
N ILE A 385 -23.96 19.57 -10.89
CA ILE A 385 -23.92 20.36 -12.12
C ILE A 385 -23.10 19.68 -13.22
N GLY A 386 -23.57 19.78 -14.45
CA GLY A 386 -22.81 19.37 -15.62
C GLY A 386 -21.88 20.47 -16.14
N ARG A 387 -20.95 20.12 -17.02
CA ARG A 387 -20.06 21.08 -17.70
C ARG A 387 -20.78 22.15 -18.52
N ASP A 388 -22.02 21.88 -18.91
CA ASP A 388 -22.90 22.83 -19.61
C ASP A 388 -23.52 23.87 -18.66
N GLY A 389 -23.21 23.82 -17.37
CA GLY A 389 -23.79 24.68 -16.34
C GLY A 389 -25.24 24.35 -15.99
N GLN A 390 -25.77 23.22 -16.51
CA GLN A 390 -27.12 22.75 -16.20
C GLN A 390 -27.10 21.79 -15.02
N TRP A 391 -28.12 21.92 -14.16
CA TRP A 391 -28.34 20.99 -13.06
C TRP A 391 -28.56 19.57 -13.60
N ARG A 392 -27.76 18.63 -13.12
CA ARG A 392 -28.05 17.20 -13.18
C ARG A 392 -28.98 16.82 -12.02
N ALA A 393 -28.76 17.46 -10.87
CA ALA A 393 -29.59 17.33 -9.69
C ALA A 393 -29.58 18.69 -8.95
N PRO A 394 -30.74 19.35 -8.72
CA PRO A 394 -30.77 20.67 -8.09
C PRO A 394 -30.31 20.61 -6.63
N PRO A 395 -29.92 21.74 -6.01
CA PRO A 395 -29.54 21.76 -4.59
C PRO A 395 -30.66 21.29 -3.68
N GLU A 396 -30.46 20.14 -3.03
CA GLU A 396 -31.42 19.59 -2.05
C GLU A 396 -30.76 18.80 -0.91
N TRP A 397 -29.44 18.61 -0.96
CA TRP A 397 -28.68 17.82 0.02
C TRP A 397 -27.89 18.72 0.96
N ALA A 398 -27.72 18.29 2.20
CA ALA A 398 -26.85 18.98 3.15
C ALA A 398 -25.36 18.76 2.83
N ALA A 399 -25.02 17.65 2.16
CA ALA A 399 -23.69 17.36 1.63
C ALA A 399 -23.81 16.41 0.43
N LEU A 400 -22.91 16.57 -0.54
CA LEU A 400 -22.72 15.66 -1.68
C LEU A 400 -21.22 15.43 -1.88
N GLU A 401 -20.77 14.21 -1.62
CA GLU A 401 -19.35 13.85 -1.69
C GLU A 401 -19.19 12.64 -2.63
N TRP A 402 -18.22 12.69 -3.54
CA TRP A 402 -17.96 11.55 -4.43
C TRP A 402 -17.30 10.41 -3.65
N SER A 403 -17.82 9.20 -3.80
CA SER A 403 -17.20 7.97 -3.34
C SER A 403 -16.80 7.13 -4.55
N SER A 404 -15.49 6.92 -4.72
CA SER A 404 -14.94 6.00 -5.72
C SER A 404 -15.43 4.57 -5.49
N GLU A 405 -15.45 4.13 -4.23
CA GLU A 405 -15.91 2.79 -3.81
C GLU A 405 -17.36 2.52 -4.24
N CYS A 406 -18.24 3.51 -4.02
CA CYS A 406 -19.65 3.38 -4.40
C CYS A 406 -19.91 3.70 -5.88
N GLY A 407 -18.93 4.27 -6.59
CA GLY A 407 -19.11 4.82 -7.94
C GLY A 407 -20.23 5.88 -8.03
N ALA A 408 -20.52 6.56 -6.92
CA ALA A 408 -21.67 7.45 -6.75
C ALA A 408 -21.39 8.53 -5.69
N PHE A 409 -22.24 9.55 -5.63
CA PHE A 409 -22.19 10.57 -4.58
C PHE A 409 -22.91 10.10 -3.33
N LEU A 410 -22.22 10.15 -2.19
CA LEU A 410 -22.82 10.08 -0.87
C LEU A 410 -23.64 11.34 -0.63
N ALA A 411 -24.96 11.17 -0.51
CA ALA A 411 -25.90 12.26 -0.48
C ALA A 411 -26.56 12.35 0.90
N ARG A 412 -26.26 13.41 1.67
CA ARG A 412 -26.79 13.58 3.02
C ARG A 412 -28.04 14.45 3.03
N ARG A 413 -29.10 13.99 3.68
CA ARG A 413 -30.34 14.75 3.87
C ARG A 413 -30.94 14.41 5.25
N ASN A 414 -31.24 15.43 6.05
CA ASN A 414 -31.82 15.29 7.40
C ASN A 414 -31.04 14.37 8.36
N GLY A 415 -29.71 14.30 8.23
CA GLY A 415 -28.85 13.45 9.06
C GLY A 415 -28.67 12.02 8.55
N HIS A 416 -29.38 11.63 7.49
CA HIS A 416 -29.27 10.33 6.84
C HIS A 416 -28.50 10.43 5.52
N VAL A 417 -27.90 9.32 5.10
CA VAL A 417 -27.11 9.19 3.88
C VAL A 417 -27.79 8.25 2.88
N GLY A 418 -27.72 8.63 1.62
CA GLY A 418 -28.16 7.89 0.45
C GLY A 418 -27.08 7.95 -0.64
N LEU A 419 -27.41 7.46 -1.84
CA LEU A 419 -26.53 7.49 -3.00
C LEU A 419 -27.21 8.16 -4.18
N VAL A 420 -26.48 9.05 -4.86
CA VAL A 420 -26.90 9.73 -6.08
C VAL A 420 -25.88 9.45 -7.18
N ASP A 421 -26.33 8.92 -8.31
CA ASP A 421 -25.44 8.62 -9.43
C ASP A 421 -24.95 9.90 -10.14
N ALA A 422 -23.95 9.75 -11.01
CA ALA A 422 -23.38 10.88 -11.78
C ALA A 422 -24.39 11.57 -12.73
N LYS A 423 -25.57 10.97 -12.98
CA LYS A 423 -26.66 11.56 -13.75
C LYS A 423 -27.64 12.36 -12.86
N GLY A 424 -27.42 12.39 -11.55
CA GLY A 424 -28.27 13.06 -10.58
C GLY A 424 -29.48 12.24 -10.12
N ARG A 425 -29.49 10.93 -10.39
CA ARG A 425 -30.58 10.05 -9.95
C ARG A 425 -30.27 9.50 -8.57
N VAL A 426 -31.20 9.64 -7.64
CA VAL A 426 -31.15 8.95 -6.34
C VAL A 426 -31.27 7.45 -6.61
N VAL A 427 -30.18 6.72 -6.41
CA VAL A 427 -30.13 5.26 -6.51
C VAL A 427 -30.38 4.61 -5.16
N VAL A 428 -29.99 5.25 -4.05
CA VAL A 428 -30.36 4.83 -2.69
C VAL A 428 -30.91 6.05 -1.96
N GLU A 429 -32.16 5.96 -1.50
CA GLU A 429 -32.78 7.06 -0.74
C GLU A 429 -32.03 7.33 0.58
N PRO A 430 -31.86 8.60 0.98
CA PRO A 430 -31.15 8.96 2.21
C PRO A 430 -32.01 8.71 3.44
N PHE A 431 -32.18 7.44 3.79
CA PHE A 431 -32.91 6.94 4.96
C PHE A 431 -32.00 6.23 5.96
N TYR A 432 -30.72 6.08 5.63
CA TYR A 432 -29.78 5.26 6.38
C TYR A 432 -28.85 6.13 7.21
N ALA A 433 -28.49 5.66 8.40
CA ALA A 433 -27.48 6.30 9.23
C ALA A 433 -26.09 6.23 8.56
N GLU A 434 -25.85 5.15 7.81
CA GLU A 434 -24.57 4.81 7.19
C GLU A 434 -24.79 3.95 5.94
N ILE A 435 -23.91 4.12 4.94
CA ILE A 435 -23.79 3.27 3.76
C ILE A 435 -22.31 2.98 3.55
N ALA A 436 -21.98 1.71 3.29
CA ALA A 436 -20.65 1.25 2.93
C ALA A 436 -20.73 0.25 1.76
N THR A 437 -19.64 0.02 1.03
CA THR A 437 -19.57 -1.08 0.06
C THR A 437 -19.56 -2.45 0.77
N LEU A 438 -20.10 -3.49 0.13
CA LEU A 438 -20.07 -4.87 0.65
C LEU A 438 -18.68 -5.52 0.52
N THR A 439 -17.93 -5.10 -0.50
CA THR A 439 -16.66 -5.69 -0.93
C THR A 439 -15.58 -4.61 -0.97
N ASP A 440 -14.33 -5.02 -0.81
CA ASP A 440 -13.16 -4.16 -0.91
C ASP A 440 -12.92 -3.58 -2.32
N ASP A 441 -12.02 -2.61 -2.38
CA ASP A 441 -11.74 -1.79 -3.56
C ASP A 441 -11.24 -2.61 -4.75
N GLU A 442 -10.48 -3.68 -4.52
CA GLU A 442 -9.82 -4.48 -5.56
C GLU A 442 -10.80 -5.08 -6.58
N ARG A 443 -12.05 -5.33 -6.15
CA ARG A 443 -13.09 -5.93 -7.01
C ARG A 443 -14.13 -4.94 -7.49
N THR A 444 -14.04 -3.68 -7.10
CA THR A 444 -15.03 -2.65 -7.45
C THR A 444 -15.21 -2.52 -8.96
N ASP A 445 -14.12 -2.55 -9.73
CA ASP A 445 -14.18 -2.46 -11.19
C ASP A 445 -14.91 -3.66 -11.82
N MET A 446 -14.53 -4.89 -11.44
CA MET A 446 -15.21 -6.11 -11.91
C MET A 446 -16.70 -6.11 -11.54
N LEU A 447 -17.03 -5.75 -10.30
CA LEU A 447 -18.40 -5.70 -9.81
C LEU A 447 -19.21 -4.61 -10.51
N SER A 448 -18.59 -3.46 -10.80
CA SER A 448 -19.17 -2.39 -11.60
C SER A 448 -19.50 -2.87 -13.01
N GLU A 449 -18.57 -3.56 -13.69
CA GLU A 449 -18.78 -4.15 -15.02
C GLU A 449 -19.91 -5.18 -15.05
N LEU A 450 -20.03 -5.99 -13.99
CA LEU A 450 -21.10 -6.96 -13.81
C LEU A 450 -22.44 -6.35 -13.36
N GLY A 451 -22.48 -5.06 -13.02
CA GLY A 451 -23.66 -4.43 -12.41
C GLY A 451 -24.01 -5.04 -11.04
N ALA A 452 -23.01 -5.60 -10.37
CA ALA A 452 -23.12 -6.43 -9.18
C ALA A 452 -22.65 -5.73 -7.91
N ILE A 453 -22.41 -4.42 -7.94
CA ILE A 453 -22.11 -3.62 -6.75
C ILE A 453 -23.23 -3.79 -5.71
N ARG A 454 -22.82 -4.03 -4.46
CA ARG A 454 -23.70 -4.17 -3.29
C ARG A 454 -23.22 -3.25 -2.20
N HIS A 455 -24.16 -2.69 -1.45
CA HIS A 455 -23.86 -1.82 -0.33
C HIS A 455 -24.47 -2.36 0.95
N VAL A 456 -23.74 -2.25 2.06
CA VAL A 456 -24.26 -2.44 3.40
C VAL A 456 -24.86 -1.12 3.84
N VAL A 457 -26.14 -1.14 4.23
CA VAL A 457 -26.86 0.03 4.73
C VAL A 457 -27.24 -0.19 6.18
N ARG A 458 -27.08 0.84 7.02
CA ARG A 458 -27.38 0.77 8.46
C ARG A 458 -28.50 1.74 8.84
N ARG A 459 -29.41 1.30 9.70
CA ARG A 459 -30.45 2.13 10.32
C ARG A 459 -30.01 2.69 11.67
N ASP A 460 -30.76 3.68 12.16
CA ASP A 460 -30.51 4.33 13.45
C ASP A 460 -30.57 3.38 14.66
N ASP A 461 -31.26 2.23 14.53
CA ASP A 461 -31.31 1.18 15.55
C ASP A 461 -30.10 0.25 15.54
N GLY A 462 -29.10 0.53 14.69
CA GLY A 462 -27.87 -0.23 14.51
C GLY A 462 -28.02 -1.43 13.58
N ARG A 463 -29.23 -1.73 13.08
CA ARG A 463 -29.48 -2.86 12.18
C ARG A 463 -29.01 -2.56 10.77
N CYS A 464 -28.42 -3.56 10.12
CA CYS A 464 -27.98 -3.47 8.74
C CYS A 464 -28.67 -4.47 7.82
N ALA A 465 -28.64 -4.14 6.54
CA ALA A 465 -29.07 -4.97 5.42
C ALA A 465 -28.16 -4.70 4.22
N ILE A 466 -28.32 -5.49 3.16
CA ILE A 466 -27.65 -5.28 1.88
C ILE A 466 -28.64 -4.70 0.88
N VAL A 467 -28.19 -3.72 0.11
CA VAL A 467 -28.91 -3.17 -1.06
C VAL A 467 -28.08 -3.38 -2.33
N ASP A 468 -28.75 -3.50 -3.48
CA ASP A 468 -28.08 -3.46 -4.78
C ASP A 468 -27.73 -2.01 -5.19
N GLY A 469 -26.95 -1.86 -6.27
CA GLY A 469 -26.62 -0.55 -6.87
C GLY A 469 -27.81 0.22 -7.46
N GLN A 470 -29.05 -0.29 -7.33
CA GLN A 470 -30.30 0.40 -7.67
C GLN A 470 -31.15 0.69 -6.41
N GLY A 471 -30.63 0.39 -5.22
CA GLY A 471 -31.28 0.63 -3.92
C GLY A 471 -32.33 -0.39 -3.51
N HIS A 472 -32.46 -1.52 -4.20
CA HIS A 472 -33.33 -2.60 -3.74
C HIS A 472 -32.69 -3.33 -2.57
N VAL A 473 -33.44 -3.42 -1.46
CA VAL A 473 -33.03 -4.19 -0.28
C VAL A 473 -33.07 -5.69 -0.60
N LEU A 474 -31.92 -6.35 -0.50
CA LEU A 474 -31.74 -7.78 -0.80
C LEU A 474 -31.85 -8.67 0.44
N THR A 475 -31.67 -8.10 1.64
CA THR A 475 -31.71 -8.87 2.90
C THR A 475 -32.58 -8.21 3.97
N PRO A 476 -33.11 -8.96 4.96
CA PRO A 476 -33.79 -8.37 6.10
C PRO A 476 -32.88 -7.47 6.96
N PHE A 477 -33.47 -6.46 7.62
CA PHE A 477 -32.77 -5.61 8.61
C PHE A 477 -32.63 -6.28 9.99
N ASP A 478 -32.17 -7.53 9.99
CA ASP A 478 -32.06 -8.35 11.20
C ASP A 478 -30.61 -8.50 11.67
N PHE A 479 -29.65 -7.95 10.95
CA PHE A 479 -28.22 -8.09 11.22
C PHE A 479 -27.66 -6.89 11.98
N VAL A 480 -26.62 -7.11 12.78
CA VAL A 480 -25.83 -6.03 13.41
C VAL A 480 -24.55 -5.76 12.63
N ASN A 481 -24.10 -6.73 11.84
CA ASN A 481 -23.02 -6.59 10.87
C ASN A 481 -23.28 -7.47 9.64
N MET A 482 -22.83 -7.04 8.47
CA MET A 482 -22.86 -7.83 7.24
C MET A 482 -21.59 -7.58 6.43
N GLY A 483 -21.16 -8.54 5.64
CA GLY A 483 -19.98 -8.43 4.80
C GLY A 483 -19.97 -9.45 3.66
N ALA A 484 -18.94 -9.34 2.81
CA ALA A 484 -18.65 -10.36 1.81
C ALA A 484 -18.37 -11.72 2.48
N LEU A 485 -18.82 -12.81 1.84
CA LEU A 485 -18.52 -14.16 2.29
C LEU A 485 -17.12 -14.55 1.79
N PRO A 486 -16.18 -14.96 2.67
CA PRO A 486 -14.89 -15.48 2.23
C PRO A 486 -15.04 -16.86 1.57
N TRP A 487 -14.29 -17.14 0.52
CA TRP A 487 -14.33 -18.42 -0.19
C TRP A 487 -13.04 -19.23 -0.08
N LEU A 488 -13.20 -20.55 -0.22
CA LEU A 488 -12.13 -21.55 -0.24
C LEU A 488 -12.15 -22.29 -1.59
N PRO A 489 -10.99 -22.66 -2.14
CA PRO A 489 -9.66 -22.60 -1.51
C PRO A 489 -9.04 -21.20 -1.48
N ASP A 490 -9.46 -20.35 -2.41
CA ASP A 490 -9.22 -18.92 -2.48
C ASP A 490 -10.36 -18.31 -3.30
N ASP A 491 -10.49 -16.98 -3.24
CA ASP A 491 -11.56 -16.27 -3.95
C ASP A 491 -11.36 -16.24 -5.48
N GLU A 492 -10.13 -16.35 -5.99
CA GLU A 492 -9.83 -16.32 -7.44
C GLU A 492 -10.34 -17.59 -8.14
N ALA A 493 -10.40 -18.70 -7.41
CA ALA A 493 -10.91 -19.97 -7.90
C ALA A 493 -12.45 -19.98 -8.08
N VAL A 494 -13.17 -19.01 -7.53
CA VAL A 494 -14.65 -18.98 -7.51
C VAL A 494 -15.22 -18.19 -8.68
N PRO A 495 -16.23 -18.71 -9.40
CA PRO A 495 -16.95 -17.94 -10.41
C PRO A 495 -17.53 -16.63 -9.83
N GLY A 496 -17.34 -15.51 -10.54
CA GLY A 496 -17.79 -14.19 -10.07
C GLY A 496 -19.29 -14.08 -9.77
N GLU A 497 -20.13 -14.91 -10.40
CA GLU A 497 -21.56 -15.01 -10.08
C GLU A 497 -21.83 -15.48 -8.64
N LEU A 498 -21.03 -16.42 -8.11
CA LEU A 498 -21.17 -16.90 -6.75
C LEU A 498 -20.67 -15.87 -5.74
N PHE A 499 -19.58 -15.18 -6.09
CA PHE A 499 -18.99 -14.14 -5.25
C PHE A 499 -19.98 -13.01 -4.92
N THR A 500 -20.83 -12.65 -5.90
CA THR A 500 -21.80 -11.54 -5.77
C THR A 500 -23.16 -11.96 -5.26
N ARG A 501 -23.39 -13.27 -5.13
CA ARG A 501 -24.67 -13.84 -4.75
C ARG A 501 -24.80 -14.04 -3.25
N TYR A 502 -23.72 -14.30 -2.52
CA TYR A 502 -23.80 -14.65 -1.10
C TYR A 502 -23.13 -13.62 -0.21
N ALA A 503 -23.72 -13.40 0.96
CA ALA A 503 -23.15 -12.55 2.00
C ALA A 503 -23.23 -13.22 3.36
N ILE A 504 -22.32 -12.83 4.25
CA ILE A 504 -22.33 -13.25 5.64
C ILE A 504 -22.94 -12.14 6.51
N GLY A 505 -23.74 -12.54 7.49
CA GLY A 505 -24.41 -11.63 8.41
C GLY A 505 -24.31 -12.10 9.85
N VAL A 506 -24.11 -11.15 10.76
CA VAL A 506 -24.08 -11.37 12.21
C VAL A 506 -25.42 -10.97 12.79
N LEU A 507 -26.09 -11.92 13.42
CA LEU A 507 -27.36 -11.73 14.11
C LEU A 507 -27.13 -11.25 15.56
N PRO A 508 -28.08 -10.49 16.12
CA PRO A 508 -28.00 -9.96 17.49
C PRO A 508 -28.10 -11.06 18.54
N GLY A 509 -27.57 -10.78 19.74
CA GLY A 509 -27.79 -11.56 20.94
C GLY A 509 -26.60 -12.42 21.36
N GLU A 510 -26.72 -13.01 22.55
CA GLU A 510 -25.68 -13.83 23.18
C GLU A 510 -26.15 -15.29 23.34
N PRO A 511 -25.35 -16.28 22.91
CA PRO A 511 -24.15 -16.13 22.09
C PRO A 511 -24.50 -15.73 20.65
N VAL A 512 -23.53 -15.07 20.02
CA VAL A 512 -23.62 -14.56 18.65
C VAL A 512 -23.99 -15.68 17.67
N LYS A 513 -24.80 -15.33 16.67
CA LYS A 513 -25.14 -16.22 15.57
C LYS A 513 -24.70 -15.62 14.24
N VAL A 514 -24.24 -16.48 13.36
CA VAL A 514 -23.84 -16.14 12.01
C VAL A 514 -24.85 -16.74 11.02
N ALA A 515 -25.07 -16.02 9.93
CA ALA A 515 -25.94 -16.42 8.85
C ALA A 515 -25.26 -16.24 7.49
N ILE A 516 -25.53 -17.13 6.54
CA ILE A 516 -25.24 -16.94 5.12
C ILE A 516 -26.55 -16.58 4.43
N CYS A 517 -26.54 -15.49 3.68
CA CYS A 517 -27.69 -15.01 2.92
C CYS A 517 -27.44 -15.16 1.42
N ASP A 518 -28.44 -15.67 0.71
CA ASP A 518 -28.50 -15.64 -0.75
C ASP A 518 -29.16 -14.31 -1.16
N LEU A 519 -28.39 -13.41 -1.75
CA LEU A 519 -28.80 -12.06 -2.16
C LEU A 519 -29.72 -12.07 -3.40
N GLU A 520 -29.76 -13.17 -4.14
CA GLU A 520 -30.67 -13.32 -5.28
C GLU A 520 -32.10 -13.63 -4.79
N THR A 521 -32.21 -14.48 -3.75
CA THR A 521 -33.51 -14.92 -3.21
C THR A 521 -33.93 -14.19 -1.94
N GLY A 522 -33.00 -13.51 -1.27
CA GLY A 522 -33.15 -12.91 0.05
C GLY A 522 -33.24 -13.93 1.19
N ALA A 523 -32.98 -15.22 0.92
CA ALA A 523 -33.12 -16.28 1.90
C ALA A 523 -31.88 -16.43 2.78
N THR A 524 -32.07 -16.67 4.08
CA THR A 524 -31.02 -17.17 4.96
C THR A 524 -30.86 -18.67 4.75
N VAL A 525 -29.69 -19.08 4.26
CA VAL A 525 -29.38 -20.44 3.83
C VAL A 525 -28.81 -21.27 4.98
N VAL A 526 -27.85 -20.71 5.70
CA VAL A 526 -27.26 -21.29 6.90
C VAL A 526 -27.43 -20.30 8.03
N GLN A 527 -27.81 -20.77 9.22
CA GLN A 527 -27.87 -19.94 10.42
C GLN A 527 -27.56 -20.79 11.65
N GLY A 528 -26.63 -20.33 12.48
CA GLY A 528 -26.28 -21.04 13.71
C GLY A 528 -25.29 -20.29 14.57
N ARG A 529 -24.89 -20.94 15.66
CA ARG A 529 -23.79 -20.48 16.52
C ARG A 529 -22.53 -21.08 15.94
N TYR A 530 -21.78 -20.25 15.23
CA TYR A 530 -20.53 -20.63 14.57
C TYR A 530 -19.51 -19.56 14.91
N ASP A 531 -18.30 -20.01 15.20
CA ASP A 531 -17.16 -19.12 15.45
C ASP A 531 -16.49 -18.72 14.13
N ASP A 532 -16.66 -19.54 13.09
CA ASP A 532 -16.12 -19.31 11.75
C ASP A 532 -17.02 -19.94 10.68
N VAL A 533 -17.19 -19.26 9.55
CA VAL A 533 -18.02 -19.69 8.42
C VAL A 533 -17.39 -19.22 7.10
N ALA A 534 -17.24 -20.14 6.15
CA ALA A 534 -16.68 -19.85 4.82
C ALA A 534 -17.47 -20.55 3.70
N GLY A 535 -17.44 -19.96 2.51
CA GLY A 535 -17.84 -20.62 1.27
C GLY A 535 -16.82 -21.69 0.88
N LEU A 536 -17.30 -22.86 0.48
CA LEU A 536 -16.49 -23.93 -0.11
C LEU A 536 -16.88 -24.06 -1.57
N PHE A 537 -15.91 -23.94 -2.48
CA PHE A 537 -16.09 -24.21 -3.90
C PHE A 537 -15.25 -25.42 -4.30
N TRP A 538 -15.86 -26.43 -4.95
CA TRP A 538 -15.13 -27.60 -5.42
C TRP A 538 -15.63 -28.11 -6.76
N GLY A 539 -14.73 -28.16 -7.75
CA GLY A 539 -15.05 -28.57 -9.12
C GLY A 539 -16.11 -27.67 -9.79
N ALA A 540 -17.38 -28.06 -9.71
CA ALA A 540 -18.53 -27.30 -10.22
C ALA A 540 -19.64 -27.11 -9.16
N ASP A 541 -19.40 -27.57 -7.93
CA ASP A 541 -20.34 -27.50 -6.82
C ASP A 541 -19.82 -26.50 -5.76
N HIS A 542 -20.73 -26.07 -4.89
CA HIS A 542 -20.38 -25.24 -3.74
C HIS A 542 -21.23 -25.54 -2.50
N GLY A 543 -20.78 -25.03 -1.37
CA GLY A 543 -21.38 -25.25 -0.07
C GLY A 543 -20.74 -24.40 1.00
N TRP A 544 -20.97 -24.77 2.27
CA TRP A 544 -20.61 -23.93 3.41
C TRP A 544 -19.84 -24.75 4.44
N LEU A 545 -18.69 -24.26 4.86
CA LEU A 545 -17.97 -24.78 6.02
C LEU A 545 -18.34 -23.93 7.22
N ALA A 546 -18.78 -24.54 8.31
CA ALA A 546 -19.04 -23.83 9.56
C ALA A 546 -18.41 -24.55 10.75
N CYS A 547 -17.68 -23.81 11.57
CA CYS A 547 -16.90 -24.33 12.67
C CYS A 547 -17.42 -23.80 14.01
N VAL A 548 -17.42 -24.67 15.03
CA VAL A 548 -17.74 -24.31 16.41
C VAL A 548 -16.61 -24.76 17.32
N LYS A 549 -16.08 -23.87 18.16
CA LYS A 549 -15.09 -24.18 19.18
C LYS A 549 -15.78 -24.77 20.42
N ASP A 550 -15.21 -25.80 21.01
CA ASP A 550 -15.76 -26.43 22.21
C ASP A 550 -15.57 -25.56 23.46
N GLU A 551 -16.64 -25.42 24.28
CA GLU A 551 -16.60 -24.64 25.52
C GLU A 551 -15.61 -25.27 26.53
N GLY A 552 -14.48 -24.60 26.77
CA GLY A 552 -13.45 -25.02 27.73
C GLY A 552 -12.43 -26.03 27.20
N GLY A 553 -12.43 -26.29 25.88
CA GLY A 553 -11.42 -27.08 25.19
C GLY A 553 -10.78 -26.31 24.02
N ASP A 554 -9.75 -26.91 23.43
CA ASP A 554 -9.12 -26.36 22.22
C ASP A 554 -9.72 -26.96 20.93
N ASP A 555 -10.59 -27.97 21.01
CA ASP A 555 -11.17 -28.65 19.84
C ASP A 555 -12.20 -27.81 19.06
N VAL A 556 -12.25 -28.04 17.75
CA VAL A 556 -13.22 -27.44 16.82
C VAL A 556 -14.09 -28.54 16.21
N ARG A 557 -15.40 -28.30 16.08
CA ARG A 557 -16.32 -29.17 15.34
C ARG A 557 -16.74 -28.50 14.04
N ALA A 558 -16.34 -29.09 12.93
CA ALA A 558 -16.69 -28.60 11.59
C ALA A 558 -17.95 -29.30 11.03
N THR A 559 -18.88 -28.51 10.52
CA THR A 559 -20.01 -28.98 9.69
C THR A 559 -19.78 -28.51 8.26
N VAL A 560 -20.00 -29.39 7.29
CA VAL A 560 -20.08 -29.01 5.88
C VAL A 560 -21.53 -29.07 5.45
N PHE A 561 -22.00 -28.02 4.80
CA PHE A 561 -23.32 -27.89 4.23
C PHE A 561 -23.24 -27.87 2.71
N ARG A 562 -24.29 -28.33 2.04
CA ARG A 562 -24.52 -28.07 0.62
C ARG A 562 -24.97 -26.61 0.42
N ALA A 563 -24.91 -26.13 -0.82
CA ALA A 563 -25.40 -24.81 -1.22
C ALA A 563 -26.81 -24.47 -0.73
N ASP A 564 -27.70 -25.47 -0.58
CA ASP A 564 -29.08 -25.27 -0.09
C ASP A 564 -29.22 -25.23 1.45
N GLY A 565 -28.11 -25.33 2.18
CA GLY A 565 -28.09 -25.35 3.64
C GLY A 565 -28.35 -26.73 4.26
N THR A 566 -28.53 -27.79 3.46
CA THR A 566 -28.61 -29.15 3.99
C THR A 566 -27.25 -29.65 4.43
N VAL A 567 -27.19 -30.40 5.53
CA VAL A 567 -25.92 -30.95 6.05
C VAL A 567 -25.35 -31.98 5.07
N LEU A 568 -24.13 -31.74 4.60
CA LEU A 568 -23.32 -32.67 3.81
C LEU A 568 -22.51 -33.58 4.74
N HIS A 569 -21.77 -32.98 5.69
CA HIS A 569 -21.01 -33.65 6.72
C HIS A 569 -21.32 -33.04 8.09
N PRO A 570 -21.72 -33.82 9.11
CA PRO A 570 -22.15 -33.29 10.41
C PRO A 570 -20.99 -32.78 11.26
N ALA A 571 -21.27 -31.92 12.26
CA ALA A 571 -20.34 -31.47 13.32
C ALA A 571 -19.83 -32.63 14.21
N ARG A 572 -19.01 -33.52 13.66
CA ARG A 572 -18.40 -34.67 14.35
C ARG A 572 -16.91 -34.81 14.08
N TYR A 573 -16.31 -33.85 13.38
CA TYR A 573 -14.90 -33.92 12.99
C TYR A 573 -14.09 -32.92 13.79
N THR A 574 -13.10 -33.42 14.51
CA THR A 574 -12.17 -32.63 15.32
C THR A 574 -10.93 -32.20 14.54
N ARG A 575 -10.60 -32.93 13.46
CA ARG A 575 -9.58 -32.57 12.46
C ARG A 575 -10.10 -32.87 11.06
N ILE A 576 -9.73 -32.03 10.08
CA ILE A 576 -9.99 -32.28 8.65
C ILE A 576 -8.76 -31.82 7.85
N GLY A 577 -8.35 -32.63 6.86
CA GLY A 577 -7.15 -32.45 6.04
C GLY A 577 -5.86 -32.93 6.72
N ASP A 578 -5.95 -33.94 7.59
CA ASP A 578 -4.77 -34.51 8.26
C ASP A 578 -4.45 -35.89 7.67
N ASP A 579 -3.67 -35.90 6.58
CA ASP A 579 -3.29 -37.14 5.88
C ASP A 579 -2.47 -38.11 6.75
N ALA A 580 -1.82 -37.60 7.80
CA ALA A 580 -1.05 -38.41 8.74
C ALA A 580 -1.92 -39.37 9.58
N LEU A 581 -3.25 -39.15 9.61
CA LEU A 581 -4.21 -40.05 10.26
C LEU A 581 -4.20 -41.47 9.67
N PHE A 582 -3.67 -41.64 8.47
CA PHE A 582 -3.63 -42.91 7.74
C PHE A 582 -2.20 -43.33 7.36
N ASP A 583 -1.17 -42.65 7.89
CA ASP A 583 0.21 -43.04 7.67
C ASP A 583 0.62 -44.13 8.69
N ASP A 584 1.20 -45.22 8.18
CA ASP A 584 1.68 -46.36 8.99
C ASP A 584 3.16 -46.16 9.43
N ASP A 585 3.84 -45.09 8.98
CA ASP A 585 5.23 -44.78 9.33
C ASP A 585 5.34 -44.00 10.66
N PRO A 586 5.92 -44.59 11.73
CA PRO A 586 6.07 -43.94 13.03
C PRO A 586 7.00 -42.72 13.02
N ASP A 587 7.89 -42.57 12.03
CA ASP A 587 8.77 -41.41 11.89
C ASP A 587 8.10 -40.27 11.09
N ALA A 588 7.19 -40.60 10.15
CA ALA A 588 6.34 -39.61 9.49
C ALA A 588 5.29 -39.04 10.43
N ALA A 589 4.70 -39.87 11.30
CA ALA A 589 3.81 -39.45 12.37
C ALA A 589 4.48 -38.43 13.33
N ALA A 590 5.81 -38.50 13.52
CA ALA A 590 6.58 -37.55 14.31
C ALA A 590 6.96 -36.25 13.57
N GLY A 591 6.81 -36.20 12.24
CA GLY A 591 6.90 -34.98 11.42
C GLY A 591 5.55 -34.27 11.24
N HIS A 592 4.44 -35.00 11.41
CA HIS A 592 3.06 -34.49 11.34
C HIS A 592 2.45 -34.13 12.71
N THR A 593 3.20 -34.28 13.81
CA THR A 593 2.86 -33.81 15.18
C THR A 593 2.78 -32.28 15.33
N THR A 594 2.96 -31.53 14.25
CA THR A 594 2.84 -30.06 14.19
C THR A 594 1.43 -29.58 13.89
N LEU A 595 0.52 -30.44 13.41
CA LEU A 595 -0.89 -30.07 13.34
C LEU A 595 -1.50 -30.16 14.73
N MET A 596 -1.88 -29.00 15.27
CA MET A 596 -2.61 -28.96 16.52
C MET A 596 -3.92 -29.76 16.40
N PRO A 597 -4.39 -30.45 17.47
CA PRO A 597 -5.56 -31.34 17.44
C PRO A 597 -6.88 -30.74 16.91
N TRP A 598 -6.90 -29.43 16.70
CA TRP A 598 -8.05 -28.59 16.37
C TRP A 598 -7.96 -27.92 14.99
N TYR A 599 -7.05 -28.40 14.13
CA TYR A 599 -6.77 -27.82 12.82
C TYR A 599 -7.70 -28.37 11.73
N VAL A 600 -8.36 -27.47 10.98
CA VAL A 600 -9.10 -27.77 9.75
C VAL A 600 -8.30 -27.17 8.60
N ARG A 601 -7.75 -28.01 7.70
CA ARG A 601 -7.09 -27.54 6.47
C ARG A 601 -8.13 -27.15 5.44
N ARG A 602 -8.78 -26.01 5.69
CA ARG A 602 -9.96 -25.49 4.97
C ARG A 602 -9.77 -25.45 3.45
N ALA A 603 -8.61 -24.96 2.99
CA ALA A 603 -8.28 -24.90 1.57
C ALA A 603 -8.09 -26.30 0.94
N GLU A 604 -7.47 -27.23 1.67
CA GLU A 604 -7.24 -28.60 1.19
C GLU A 604 -8.55 -29.37 1.01
N VAL A 605 -9.58 -29.07 1.82
CA VAL A 605 -10.92 -29.65 1.61
C VAL A 605 -11.42 -29.33 0.20
N ALA A 606 -11.38 -28.06 -0.17
CA ALA A 606 -11.83 -27.57 -1.46
C ALA A 606 -10.93 -28.08 -2.62
N GLN A 607 -9.60 -28.07 -2.43
CA GLN A 607 -8.63 -28.53 -3.43
C GLN A 607 -8.76 -30.03 -3.71
N ASN A 608 -8.77 -30.87 -2.67
CA ASN A 608 -8.86 -32.32 -2.84
C ASN A 608 -10.19 -32.73 -3.48
N TRP A 609 -11.31 -32.17 -3.02
CA TRP A 609 -12.60 -32.44 -3.63
C TRP A 609 -12.69 -31.95 -5.08
N SER A 610 -12.03 -30.85 -5.43
CA SER A 610 -11.92 -30.41 -6.84
C SER A 610 -11.15 -31.40 -7.71
N MET A 611 -10.20 -32.14 -7.13
CA MET A 611 -9.45 -33.21 -7.80
C MET A 611 -10.18 -34.57 -7.76
N GLY A 612 -11.35 -34.65 -7.12
CA GLY A 612 -12.07 -35.91 -6.89
C GLY A 612 -11.44 -36.80 -5.82
N GLU A 613 -10.49 -36.26 -5.04
CA GLU A 613 -9.79 -36.96 -3.97
C GLU A 613 -10.53 -36.77 -2.63
N PRO A 614 -10.60 -37.80 -1.77
CA PRO A 614 -11.16 -37.64 -0.44
C PRO A 614 -10.20 -36.90 0.49
N VAL A 615 -10.75 -36.39 1.59
CA VAL A 615 -10.01 -35.63 2.60
C VAL A 615 -9.96 -36.43 3.90
N ALA A 616 -8.78 -36.63 4.48
CA ALA A 616 -8.65 -37.30 5.77
C ALA A 616 -9.24 -36.44 6.90
N ALA A 617 -9.98 -37.05 7.82
CA ALA A 617 -10.58 -36.38 8.97
C ALA A 617 -10.58 -37.28 10.21
N LEU A 618 -10.46 -36.68 11.39
CA LEU A 618 -10.62 -37.38 12.66
C LEU A 618 -12.02 -37.13 13.20
N ARG A 619 -12.76 -38.21 13.47
CA ARG A 619 -14.06 -38.13 14.12
C ARG A 619 -13.90 -37.94 15.63
N ASP A 620 -14.90 -37.34 16.28
CA ASP A 620 -14.97 -37.07 17.73
C ASP A 620 -14.83 -38.31 18.63
N ASP A 621 -15.05 -39.51 18.09
CA ASP A 621 -14.77 -40.78 18.77
C ASP A 621 -13.37 -41.36 18.51
N GLY A 622 -12.47 -40.57 17.91
CA GLY A 622 -11.07 -40.91 17.65
C GLY A 622 -10.85 -41.81 16.43
N VAL A 623 -11.86 -42.02 15.59
CA VAL A 623 -11.74 -42.86 14.39
C VAL A 623 -11.37 -42.01 13.16
N PRO A 624 -10.22 -42.28 12.49
CA PRO A 624 -9.90 -41.70 11.19
C PRO A 624 -10.91 -42.10 10.11
N VAL A 625 -11.36 -41.13 9.31
CA VAL A 625 -12.22 -41.35 8.14
C VAL A 625 -11.77 -40.48 6.96
N TRP A 626 -12.08 -40.94 5.75
CA TRP A 626 -11.97 -40.20 4.51
C TRP A 626 -13.33 -39.57 4.19
N LEU A 627 -13.39 -38.24 4.03
CA LEU A 627 -14.57 -37.45 3.67
C LEU A 627 -14.60 -37.18 2.17
N TYR A 628 -15.75 -37.42 1.54
CA TYR A 628 -15.94 -37.25 0.11
C TYR A 628 -16.95 -36.13 -0.18
N ALA A 629 -16.79 -35.50 -1.34
CA ALA A 629 -17.59 -34.36 -1.79
C ALA A 629 -19.10 -34.65 -1.92
N ASP A 630 -19.49 -35.91 -2.11
CA ASP A 630 -20.89 -36.33 -2.22
C ASP A 630 -21.57 -36.57 -0.85
N GLY A 631 -20.81 -36.46 0.24
CA GLY A 631 -21.29 -36.64 1.62
C GLY A 631 -21.00 -38.01 2.23
N HIS A 632 -20.31 -38.93 1.53
CA HIS A 632 -19.92 -40.20 2.15
C HIS A 632 -18.65 -40.07 2.99
N ALA A 633 -18.55 -40.89 4.05
CA ALA A 633 -17.37 -40.98 4.92
C ALA A 633 -17.03 -42.46 5.20
N THR A 634 -15.76 -42.85 5.06
CA THR A 634 -15.32 -44.24 5.23
C THR A 634 -13.92 -44.36 5.84
N THR A 635 -13.63 -45.44 6.56
CA THR A 635 -12.30 -45.69 7.15
C THR A 635 -11.28 -46.23 6.15
N THR A 636 -11.68 -46.48 4.90
CA THR A 636 -10.81 -46.98 3.83
C THR A 636 -10.84 -46.02 2.64
N ARG A 637 -9.67 -45.61 2.13
CA ARG A 637 -9.56 -44.85 0.88
C ARG A 637 -9.99 -45.75 -0.29
N ARG A 638 -10.93 -45.29 -1.11
CA ARG A 638 -11.48 -46.04 -2.24
C ARG A 638 -10.98 -45.50 -3.57
#